data_AF-A0A3D5V939-F1
#
_entry.id   AF-A0A3D5V939-F1
#
_cell.length_a   1.000
_cell.length_b   1.000
_cell.length_c   1.000
_cell.angle_alpha   90.00
_cell.angle_beta   90.00
_cell.angle_gamma   90.00
#
_symmetry.space_group_name_H-M   'P 1'
#
loop_
_entity.id
_entity.type
_entity.pdbx_description
1 polymer ?
#
loop_
_entity_poly.entity_id
_entity_poly.type
_entity_poly.pdbx_seq_one_letter_code
_entity_poly.pdbx_strand_id
1 'polypeptide(L)'
;MQFNTAADFFLIKTNEDCSSIEKLILNGDNSFEVHDLVGTRFPDILVYDSDYDSEEVIAEWTSTGELEITTVMSFSNPIPLPIPKPRFKILRNGVSPEKLISKTQYYSNDSTNPERGIINNNIASLAYDDDYFYVNYSYADLAGKNLLTTDLVIYQGTFDGITIQDTTQFGRGDIVLGDEITVPVDTEIVFKPGAHPQLKSDFELTVDGTLTALGEAENKISFDKYSSTNWQKIEIANGGNASFKHCNIYNGLYPLQNKGYVSVDSCFFYENTSGILLDTPSGYQIENTQIDRCGSFGVLLRNSHLISDKSYLKNNLIRYNTYGIWFYNASGNVSADTLYANEAAGIMCNRYSNPVVKQTSVSSTMNSPNDNPEIKLSDGSYPITDRTYNDIIFGAGYSIYNADTNPVAYNSRTNWWGTTDITDISNSFYPSSWSVTISPIASAPNVGYTPRSNTGLFWEGLEAEEMGDLVTAKAKYYECIDTDANDIEALWAANRLLNCSTSNSDYSQLRDFYLELSQSNENSKLSEMSSILSIYCNRKSSNYQNAITEYELHLEDDITFIDSVFTQLDIVYTYMEAESDGRSSGLRFLNPSNSIESLEQAQNREAMLWKLMREKTDSDGSVYSPEMFEYKLKANYPNPFNPTTNISFSLPAEAEIKLNIYNIKGQKVKTLTNSVYPQGNHNVVWNGRDDNGQPVGSGVYFYRLQVDGKTQATRKCLLLK
;
A
#
# COMPACT_ATOMS: atom_id res chain seq x y z
N MET A 1 42.86 58.47 20.05
CA MET A 1 42.26 57.88 18.83
C MET A 1 43.40 57.55 17.89
N GLN A 2 44.01 56.39 18.11
CA GLN A 2 44.92 55.71 17.20
C GLN A 2 44.33 54.33 16.98
N PHE A 3 44.53 53.81 15.78
CA PHE A 3 44.06 52.52 15.30
C PHE A 3 44.35 51.41 16.31
N ASN A 4 43.42 50.47 16.46
CA ASN A 4 43.77 49.13 16.91
C ASN A 4 44.25 48.38 15.66
N THR A 5 45.56 48.23 15.53
CA THR A 5 46.22 47.43 14.50
C THR A 5 46.03 45.95 14.85
N ALA A 6 45.07 45.30 14.20
CA ALA A 6 45.08 43.84 14.02
C ALA A 6 45.39 43.55 12.54
N ALA A 7 46.53 44.06 12.09
CA ALA A 7 47.11 43.72 10.79
C ALA A 7 48.41 42.98 11.08
N ASP A 8 48.44 41.68 10.80
CA ASP A 8 49.53 40.79 11.22
C ASP A 8 50.69 40.70 10.20
N PHE A 9 50.65 41.44 9.09
CA PHE A 9 51.80 41.66 8.20
C PHE A 9 51.62 42.90 7.30
N PHE A 10 52.75 43.47 6.84
CA PHE A 10 52.80 44.64 5.95
C PHE A 10 53.35 44.26 4.56
N LEU A 11 52.78 44.84 3.49
CA LEU A 11 53.25 44.63 2.11
C LEU A 11 53.72 45.96 1.50
N ILE A 12 54.98 46.01 1.05
CA ILE A 12 55.62 47.22 0.51
C ILE A 12 55.71 47.10 -1.00
N LYS A 13 55.14 48.06 -1.74
CA LYS A 13 55.32 48.18 -3.20
C LYS A 13 56.21 49.37 -3.50
N THR A 14 57.38 49.10 -4.07
CA THR A 14 58.35 50.12 -4.50
C THR A 14 58.82 49.82 -5.92
N ASN A 15 59.27 50.85 -6.63
CA ASN A 15 59.92 50.74 -7.92
C ASN A 15 61.46 50.62 -7.78
N GLU A 16 61.98 50.58 -6.54
CA GLU A 16 63.41 50.51 -6.20
C GLU A 16 63.74 49.22 -5.43
N ASP A 17 65.02 48.84 -5.38
CA ASP A 17 65.51 47.61 -4.72
C ASP A 17 65.44 47.74 -3.18
N CYS A 18 64.72 46.82 -2.53
CA CYS A 18 64.48 46.80 -1.07
C CYS A 18 65.55 46.09 -0.23
N SER A 19 66.60 45.55 -0.84
CA SER A 19 67.62 44.76 -0.13
C SER A 19 68.41 45.54 0.94
N SER A 20 68.31 46.87 0.97
CA SER A 20 69.03 47.77 1.88
C SER A 20 68.18 48.37 3.01
N ILE A 21 66.93 47.93 3.19
CA ILE A 21 66.05 48.43 4.26
C ILE A 21 66.57 47.95 5.62
N GLU A 22 66.86 48.90 6.51
CA GLU A 22 67.32 48.61 7.87
C GLU A 22 66.30 49.03 8.94
N LYS A 23 65.52 50.09 8.67
CA LYS A 23 64.74 50.75 9.71
C LYS A 23 63.39 51.29 9.20
N LEU A 24 62.35 50.98 9.96
CA LEU A 24 60.98 51.45 9.76
C LEU A 24 60.57 52.30 10.97
N ILE A 25 60.08 53.51 10.71
CA ILE A 25 59.71 54.48 11.75
C ILE A 25 58.22 54.79 11.61
N LEU A 26 57.47 54.56 12.69
CA LEU A 26 56.08 54.94 12.83
C LEU A 26 56.00 56.27 13.60
N ASN A 27 55.49 57.31 12.96
CA ASN A 27 55.29 58.60 13.60
C ASN A 27 53.98 58.63 14.41
N GLY A 28 53.92 59.50 15.41
CA GLY A 28 52.75 59.62 16.30
C GLY A 28 51.45 60.09 15.64
N ASP A 29 51.50 60.50 14.36
CA ASP A 29 50.35 60.85 13.52
C ASP A 29 49.92 59.71 12.58
N ASN A 30 50.48 58.52 12.74
CA ASN A 30 50.27 57.31 11.94
C ASN A 30 50.82 57.41 10.50
N SER A 31 51.73 58.34 10.22
CA SER A 31 52.55 58.29 9.01
C SER A 31 53.75 57.35 9.21
N PHE A 32 54.19 56.69 8.13
CA PHE A 32 55.36 55.80 8.14
C PHE A 32 56.52 56.38 7.34
N GLU A 33 57.74 56.13 7.82
CA GLU A 33 58.99 56.39 7.10
C GLU A 33 59.82 55.11 6.99
N VAL A 34 60.37 54.87 5.81
CA VAL A 34 61.25 53.73 5.52
C VAL A 34 62.61 54.27 5.15
N HIS A 35 63.66 53.76 5.81
CA HIS A 35 65.04 54.21 5.64
C HIS A 35 65.97 53.06 5.24
N ASP A 36 66.95 53.38 4.39
CA ASP A 36 68.07 52.50 4.08
C ASP A 36 69.16 52.50 5.17
N LEU A 37 70.18 51.64 5.00
CA LEU A 37 71.35 51.49 5.87
C LEU A 37 72.18 52.77 6.12
N VAL A 38 71.98 53.83 5.33
CA VAL A 38 72.69 55.11 5.49
C VAL A 38 71.73 56.26 5.88
N GLY A 39 70.46 55.94 6.15
CA GLY A 39 69.45 56.83 6.70
C GLY A 39 68.63 57.62 5.67
N THR A 40 68.76 57.33 4.38
CA THR A 40 68.02 58.02 3.31
C THR A 40 66.56 57.53 3.29
N ARG A 41 65.61 58.47 3.18
CA ARG A 41 64.17 58.19 3.15
C ARG A 41 63.69 57.88 1.73
N PHE A 42 62.91 56.82 1.56
CA PHE A 42 62.26 56.50 0.28
C PHE A 42 61.06 57.43 0.00
N PRO A 43 60.91 58.03 -1.21
CA PRO A 43 59.92 59.08 -1.43
C PRO A 43 58.50 58.60 -1.76
N ASP A 44 58.35 57.42 -2.37
CA ASP A 44 57.08 56.94 -2.92
C ASP A 44 56.68 55.58 -2.32
N ILE A 45 55.87 55.59 -1.25
CA ILE A 45 55.21 54.38 -0.73
C ILE A 45 53.75 54.72 -0.37
N LEU A 46 52.80 53.99 -0.96
CA LEU A 46 51.36 54.07 -0.69
C LEU A 46 50.90 52.77 -0.02
N VAL A 47 50.14 52.84 1.09
CA VAL A 47 49.76 51.66 1.90
C VAL A 47 48.24 51.63 2.16
N TYR A 48 47.58 50.54 1.74
CA TYR A 48 46.20 50.03 2.03
C TYR A 48 46.19 48.53 1.66
N ASP A 49 45.40 47.56 2.18
CA ASP A 49 44.29 47.39 3.15
C ASP A 49 44.10 45.85 3.36
N SER A 50 43.30 45.37 4.32
CA SER A 50 42.43 44.21 4.05
C SER A 50 41.19 44.11 4.95
N ASP A 51 40.03 44.31 4.34
CA ASP A 51 38.77 43.60 4.63
C ASP A 51 39.01 42.08 4.81
N TYR A 52 38.85 41.51 6.01
CA TYR A 52 38.31 40.16 6.27
C TYR A 52 38.09 39.98 7.80
N ASP A 53 36.83 39.81 8.21
CA ASP A 53 36.39 39.48 9.58
C ASP A 53 36.76 38.03 9.95
N SER A 54 38.02 37.75 10.32
CA SER A 54 38.42 36.41 10.79
C SER A 54 39.63 36.40 11.73
N GLU A 55 39.47 35.64 12.83
CA GLU A 55 40.47 34.76 13.46
C GLU A 55 41.58 35.38 14.35
N GLU A 56 41.74 34.83 15.55
CA GLU A 56 42.92 35.10 16.40
C GLU A 56 44.06 34.16 15.96
N VAL A 57 45.10 34.74 15.33
CA VAL A 57 46.31 34.06 14.88
C VAL A 57 47.43 34.35 15.89
N ILE A 58 47.95 33.31 16.54
CA ILE A 58 49.07 33.42 17.48
C ILE A 58 50.35 32.93 16.77
N ALA A 59 51.30 33.84 16.55
CA ALA A 59 52.61 33.53 16.00
C ALA A 59 53.68 33.64 17.10
N GLU A 60 54.29 32.52 17.47
CA GLU A 60 55.29 32.43 18.53
C GLU A 60 56.61 31.88 17.99
N TRP A 61 57.73 32.41 18.49
CA TRP A 61 59.06 31.91 18.14
C TRP A 61 59.40 30.70 18.98
N THR A 62 59.75 29.59 18.34
CA THR A 62 60.24 28.38 19.02
C THR A 62 61.62 28.63 19.62
N SER A 63 62.02 27.81 20.59
CA SER A 63 63.36 27.89 21.21
C SER A 63 64.52 27.66 20.22
N THR A 64 64.22 27.22 19.00
CA THR A 64 65.18 27.03 17.90
C THR A 64 65.20 28.19 16.89
N GLY A 65 64.38 29.23 17.08
CA GLY A 65 64.39 30.43 16.23
C GLY A 65 63.60 30.29 14.93
N GLU A 66 62.65 29.35 14.87
CA GLU A 66 61.65 29.25 13.80
C GLU A 66 60.32 29.83 14.30
N LEU A 67 59.58 30.55 13.45
CA LEU A 67 58.29 31.13 13.78
C LEU A 67 57.17 30.10 13.53
N GLU A 68 56.44 29.72 14.58
CA GLU A 68 55.32 28.78 14.52
C GLU A 68 53.99 29.54 14.67
N ILE A 69 52.97 29.18 13.89
CA ILE A 69 51.68 29.89 13.83
C ILE A 69 50.53 28.95 14.21
N THR A 70 49.70 29.33 15.18
CA THR A 70 48.56 28.55 15.71
C THR A 70 47.30 29.42 15.84
N THR A 71 46.11 28.91 15.48
CA THR A 71 44.83 29.64 15.51
C THR A 71 43.88 29.13 16.60
N VAL A 72 43.21 30.03 17.36
CA VAL A 72 42.25 29.69 18.44
C VAL A 72 40.94 30.49 18.30
N MET A 73 39.76 29.87 18.50
CA MET A 73 38.44 30.51 18.36
C MET A 73 37.74 30.79 19.70
N SER A 74 37.21 32.01 19.92
CA SER A 74 36.19 32.28 20.95
C SER A 74 35.20 33.41 20.56
N PHE A 75 33.88 33.21 20.77
CA PHE A 75 32.81 34.15 20.39
C PHE A 75 32.29 34.95 21.58
N SER A 76 32.22 36.29 21.48
CA SER A 76 31.61 37.16 22.51
C SER A 76 30.94 38.45 21.98
N ASN A 77 29.94 38.33 21.10
CA ASN A 77 28.67 39.10 21.15
C ASN A 77 27.85 38.97 19.83
N PRO A 78 26.51 38.88 19.89
CA PRO A 78 25.66 38.55 18.74
C PRO A 78 25.28 39.80 17.91
N ILE A 79 25.37 39.67 16.58
CA ILE A 79 24.90 40.67 15.61
C ILE A 79 23.35 40.64 15.53
N PRO A 80 22.64 41.79 15.59
CA PRO A 80 21.19 41.85 15.46
C PRO A 80 20.76 42.29 14.04
N LEU A 81 20.56 41.32 13.14
CA LEU A 81 19.70 41.36 11.93
C LEU A 81 19.26 39.91 11.70
N PRO A 82 18.09 39.61 11.08
CA PRO A 82 17.66 38.22 10.97
C PRO A 82 18.64 37.51 10.04
N ILE A 83 19.58 36.77 10.64
CA ILE A 83 20.32 35.71 9.94
C ILE A 83 19.22 34.91 9.25
N PRO A 84 19.21 34.76 7.91
CA PRO A 84 18.25 33.89 7.27
C PRO A 84 18.40 32.54 7.98
N LYS A 85 17.35 32.10 8.68
CA LYS A 85 17.41 30.83 9.40
C LYS A 85 17.88 29.80 8.40
N PRO A 86 19.01 29.10 8.64
CA PRO A 86 19.54 28.15 7.69
C PRO A 86 18.43 27.16 7.33
N ARG A 87 18.20 26.97 6.03
CA ARG A 87 17.14 26.05 5.56
C ARG A 87 17.38 24.65 6.07
N PHE A 88 18.65 24.23 6.15
CA PHE A 88 19.02 22.92 6.63
C PHE A 88 20.11 22.94 7.70
N LYS A 89 19.97 22.03 8.66
CA LYS A 89 21.01 21.64 9.63
C LYS A 89 21.44 20.22 9.29
N ILE A 90 22.72 19.96 9.05
CA ILE A 90 23.24 18.67 8.57
C ILE A 90 24.37 18.20 9.48
N LEU A 91 24.24 17.04 10.12
CA LEU A 91 25.30 16.42 10.90
C LEU A 91 26.44 15.96 9.99
N ARG A 92 27.68 16.25 10.40
CA ARG A 92 28.88 16.05 9.57
C ARG A 92 29.44 14.62 9.56
N ASN A 93 29.14 13.81 10.57
CA ASN A 93 29.66 12.44 10.79
C ASN A 93 31.04 12.15 10.16
N GLY A 94 32.08 12.88 10.59
CA GLY A 94 33.46 12.68 10.11
C GLY A 94 33.86 13.45 8.84
N VAL A 95 32.96 14.25 8.26
CA VAL A 95 33.24 15.16 7.14
C VAL A 95 33.75 16.50 7.67
N SER A 96 35.00 16.85 7.32
CA SER A 96 35.56 18.16 7.67
C SER A 96 34.97 19.27 6.77
N PRO A 97 34.85 20.52 7.27
CA PRO A 97 34.30 21.64 6.49
C PRO A 97 34.96 21.87 5.13
N GLU A 98 36.27 21.69 5.05
CA GLU A 98 37.08 21.99 3.86
C GLU A 98 36.74 21.04 2.69
N LYS A 99 36.28 19.83 3.01
CA LYS A 99 35.80 18.85 2.03
C LYS A 99 34.47 19.23 1.38
N LEU A 100 33.64 20.05 2.04
CA LEU A 100 32.43 20.59 1.42
C LEU A 100 32.73 21.76 0.50
N ILE A 101 33.60 22.67 0.93
CA ILE A 101 34.00 23.84 0.14
C ILE A 101 34.59 23.41 -1.20
N SER A 102 35.50 22.41 -1.19
CA SER A 102 36.13 21.85 -2.39
C SER A 102 35.17 21.16 -3.39
N LYS A 103 33.98 20.72 -2.94
CA LYS A 103 32.96 20.10 -3.81
C LYS A 103 31.98 21.12 -4.42
N THR A 104 32.05 22.39 -4.03
CA THR A 104 31.10 23.45 -4.42
C THR A 104 31.71 24.46 -5.40
N GLN A 105 32.04 24.05 -6.63
CA GLN A 105 32.29 25.00 -7.73
C GLN A 105 31.06 25.11 -8.64
N TYR A 106 30.65 26.34 -8.97
CA TYR A 106 29.53 26.61 -9.88
C TYR A 106 30.06 27.22 -11.18
N TYR A 107 29.59 26.71 -12.32
CA TYR A 107 29.82 27.29 -13.65
C TYR A 107 28.48 27.80 -14.20
N SER A 108 28.39 29.09 -14.51
CA SER A 108 27.20 29.68 -15.14
C SER A 108 27.15 29.35 -16.63
N ASN A 109 26.05 28.77 -17.12
CA ASN A 109 25.82 28.52 -18.54
C ASN A 109 24.71 29.44 -19.08
N ASP A 110 25.06 30.67 -19.48
CA ASP A 110 24.62 31.37 -20.72
C ASP A 110 25.03 32.86 -20.67
N SER A 111 25.04 33.59 -21.79
CA SER A 111 26.07 33.64 -22.82
C SER A 111 26.19 35.11 -23.25
N THR A 112 27.37 35.50 -23.74
CA THR A 112 27.72 36.81 -24.35
C THR A 112 28.28 37.93 -23.48
N ASN A 113 28.19 37.90 -22.13
CA ASN A 113 29.04 38.75 -21.26
C ASN A 113 29.01 38.29 -19.80
N PRO A 114 30.08 37.69 -19.25
CA PRO A 114 30.14 37.39 -17.83
C PRO A 114 30.61 38.64 -17.06
N GLU A 115 29.68 39.43 -16.54
CA GLU A 115 29.96 40.23 -15.35
C GLU A 115 29.93 39.30 -14.12
N ARG A 116 30.87 39.51 -13.18
CA ARG A 116 30.92 38.82 -11.88
C ARG A 116 29.68 39.18 -11.04
N GLY A 117 28.56 38.52 -11.33
CA GLY A 117 27.33 38.60 -10.57
C GLY A 117 27.46 37.76 -9.30
N ILE A 118 27.62 38.47 -8.18
CA ILE A 118 27.59 37.96 -6.82
C ILE A 118 26.26 37.26 -6.56
N ILE A 119 26.27 35.97 -6.22
CA ILE A 119 25.17 35.39 -5.43
C ILE A 119 25.37 35.92 -4.01
N ASN A 120 24.69 37.02 -3.70
CA ASN A 120 24.60 37.52 -2.33
C ASN A 120 23.75 36.52 -1.53
N ASN A 121 24.37 35.44 -1.06
CA ASN A 121 24.24 34.84 0.27
C ASN A 121 24.89 33.43 0.33
N ASN A 122 26.12 33.43 0.86
CA ASN A 122 26.75 32.38 1.70
C ASN A 122 27.14 31.03 1.08
N ILE A 123 28.02 31.03 0.07
CA ILE A 123 28.90 29.87 -0.19
C ILE A 123 30.31 30.07 0.40
N ALA A 124 30.73 31.32 0.67
CA ALA A 124 32.06 31.59 1.22
C ALA A 124 32.20 31.31 2.74
N SER A 125 31.08 31.18 3.45
CA SER A 125 31.02 30.88 4.88
C SER A 125 29.93 29.85 5.12
N LEU A 126 30.25 28.57 4.84
CA LEU A 126 29.44 27.48 5.34
C LEU A 126 29.43 27.64 6.87
N ALA A 127 28.31 28.04 7.47
CA ALA A 127 28.23 28.13 8.91
C ALA A 127 28.28 26.69 9.44
N TYR A 128 29.23 26.38 10.31
CA TYR A 128 29.36 25.06 10.92
C TYR A 128 29.79 25.19 12.38
N ASP A 129 29.43 24.20 13.17
CA ASP A 129 29.94 24.00 14.53
C ASP A 129 30.70 22.66 14.60
N ASP A 130 31.00 22.18 15.81
CA ASP A 130 31.71 20.92 16.04
C ASP A 130 31.02 19.70 15.43
N ASP A 131 29.70 19.75 15.20
CA ASP A 131 28.92 18.59 14.80
C ASP A 131 28.11 18.81 13.52
N TYR A 132 27.79 20.06 13.16
CA TYR A 132 26.80 20.38 12.12
C TYR A 132 27.28 21.39 11.07
N PHE A 133 26.74 21.25 9.86
CA PHE A 133 26.67 22.27 8.82
C PHE A 133 25.30 22.96 8.83
N TYR A 134 25.29 24.25 8.58
CA TYR A 134 24.10 25.08 8.42
C TYR A 134 24.11 25.67 7.02
N VAL A 135 23.18 25.21 6.18
CA VAL A 135 23.18 25.51 4.74
C VAL A 135 21.84 26.09 4.30
N ASN A 136 21.88 26.94 3.28
CA ASN A 136 20.70 27.57 2.68
C ASN A 136 20.41 27.06 1.26
N TYR A 137 21.02 25.92 0.89
CA TYR A 137 20.83 25.26 -0.40
C TYR A 137 19.39 24.75 -0.58
N SER A 138 18.97 24.54 -1.83
CA SER A 138 17.82 23.67 -2.11
C SER A 138 18.23 22.20 -1.99
N TYR A 139 17.25 21.28 -1.90
CA TYR A 139 17.55 19.85 -1.94
C TYR A 139 18.26 19.46 -3.25
N ALA A 140 17.84 20.02 -4.39
CA ALA A 140 18.49 19.80 -5.69
C ALA A 140 19.94 20.28 -5.72
N ASP A 141 20.26 21.38 -5.03
CA ASP A 141 21.64 21.86 -4.92
C ASP A 141 22.50 20.93 -4.04
N LEU A 142 21.94 20.40 -2.95
CA LEU A 142 22.64 19.40 -2.11
C LEU A 142 23.00 18.15 -2.92
N ALA A 143 22.03 17.66 -3.69
CA ALA A 143 22.18 16.49 -4.53
C ALA A 143 23.20 16.74 -5.66
N GLY A 144 23.07 17.86 -6.41
CA GLY A 144 23.99 18.24 -7.48
C GLY A 144 25.43 18.52 -7.04
N LYS A 145 25.70 18.59 -5.74
CA LYS A 145 27.03 18.72 -5.15
C LYS A 145 27.54 17.44 -4.48
N ASN A 146 26.83 16.31 -4.64
CA ASN A 146 27.15 15.03 -4.00
C ASN A 146 27.30 15.18 -2.48
N LEU A 147 26.37 15.91 -1.86
CA LEU A 147 26.29 16.15 -0.42
C LEU A 147 25.17 15.35 0.25
N LEU A 148 24.50 14.47 -0.50
CA LEU A 148 23.55 13.48 0.02
C LEU A 148 24.30 12.13 0.09
N THR A 149 25.15 11.98 1.10
CA THR A 149 25.98 10.79 1.30
C THR A 149 25.62 10.07 2.59
N THR A 150 26.13 8.86 2.75
CA THR A 150 26.01 8.08 4.00
C THR A 150 26.64 8.76 5.22
N ASP A 151 27.52 9.74 5.00
CA ASP A 151 28.21 10.48 6.07
C ASP A 151 27.48 11.76 6.47
N LEU A 152 26.40 12.14 5.78
CA LEU A 152 25.66 13.37 6.06
C LEU A 152 24.21 13.04 6.44
N VAL A 153 23.76 13.61 7.56
CA VAL A 153 22.40 13.38 8.09
C VAL A 153 21.71 14.72 8.27
N ILE A 154 20.57 14.90 7.62
CA ILE A 154 19.74 16.10 7.73
C ILE A 154 19.00 16.07 9.07
N TYR A 155 19.26 17.06 9.92
CA TYR A 155 18.61 17.25 11.22
C TYR A 155 17.53 18.33 11.20
N GLN A 156 17.50 19.21 10.21
CA GLN A 156 16.47 20.24 10.12
C GLN A 156 16.19 20.55 8.66
N GLY A 157 14.93 20.75 8.30
CA GLY A 157 14.54 21.15 6.94
C GLY A 157 13.06 20.98 6.63
N THR A 158 12.60 21.69 5.59
CA THR A 158 11.29 21.44 4.97
C THR A 158 11.51 20.94 3.54
N PHE A 159 10.90 19.80 3.21
CA PHE A 159 11.05 19.14 1.93
C PHE A 159 9.66 18.90 1.33
N ASP A 160 9.41 19.58 0.22
CA ASP A 160 8.13 19.52 -0.49
C ASP A 160 8.41 19.05 -1.93
N GLY A 161 7.79 17.94 -2.34
CA GLY A 161 7.78 17.54 -3.75
C GLY A 161 9.12 17.06 -4.31
N ILE A 162 9.98 16.46 -3.47
CA ILE A 162 11.34 16.08 -3.87
C ILE A 162 11.43 14.64 -4.39
N THR A 163 12.35 14.40 -5.33
CA THR A 163 12.75 13.05 -5.75
C THR A 163 14.11 12.70 -5.13
N ILE A 164 14.18 11.58 -4.43
CA ILE A 164 15.43 11.08 -3.86
C ILE A 164 16.40 10.72 -4.99
N GLN A 165 17.67 11.14 -4.90
CA GLN A 165 18.67 10.96 -5.96
C GLN A 165 19.71 9.88 -5.65
N ASP A 166 20.12 9.76 -4.38
CA ASP A 166 21.07 8.76 -3.87
C ASP A 166 20.56 8.29 -2.47
N THR A 167 21.44 8.19 -1.46
CA THR A 167 21.04 7.97 -0.07
C THR A 167 20.78 9.31 0.63
N THR A 168 19.54 9.56 1.03
CA THR A 168 19.16 10.73 1.84
C THR A 168 18.79 10.30 3.26
N GLN A 169 19.44 10.89 4.26
CA GLN A 169 19.29 10.48 5.66
C GLN A 169 18.71 11.61 6.52
N PHE A 170 17.73 11.28 7.34
CA PHE A 170 16.99 12.18 8.23
C PHE A 170 17.22 11.79 9.71
N GLY A 171 17.56 12.77 10.54
CA GLY A 171 17.91 12.62 11.96
C GLY A 171 16.83 13.12 12.93
N ARG A 172 17.21 13.26 14.21
CA ARG A 172 16.32 13.59 15.35
C ARG A 172 15.94 15.07 15.52
N GLY A 173 16.01 15.89 14.48
CA GLY A 173 15.65 17.31 14.59
C GLY A 173 14.40 17.69 13.79
N ASP A 174 14.22 18.99 13.56
CA ASP A 174 12.99 19.57 13.01
C ASP A 174 12.88 19.34 11.49
N ILE A 175 12.35 18.18 11.11
CA ILE A 175 12.20 17.75 9.72
C ILE A 175 10.71 17.78 9.37
N VAL A 176 10.37 18.53 8.32
CA VAL A 176 9.01 18.65 7.81
C VAL A 176 8.98 18.12 6.38
N LEU A 177 8.09 17.17 6.09
CA LEU A 177 7.92 16.58 4.77
C LEU A 177 6.50 16.87 4.26
N GLY A 178 6.36 17.24 3.00
CA GLY A 178 5.09 17.55 2.35
C GLY A 178 5.10 17.29 0.85
N ASP A 179 3.93 17.44 0.23
CA ASP A 179 3.68 17.05 -1.16
C ASP A 179 4.14 15.60 -1.46
N GLU A 180 4.23 15.23 -2.73
CA GLU A 180 4.69 13.90 -3.15
C GLU A 180 6.22 13.80 -3.14
N ILE A 181 6.76 12.94 -2.27
CA ILE A 181 8.16 12.52 -2.27
C ILE A 181 8.29 11.16 -2.95
N THR A 182 9.24 11.06 -3.88
CA THR A 182 9.49 9.83 -4.65
C THR A 182 10.88 9.28 -4.32
N VAL A 183 10.97 7.96 -4.11
CA VAL A 183 12.23 7.22 -3.92
C VAL A 183 12.40 6.28 -5.10
N PRO A 184 13.10 6.70 -6.17
CA PRO A 184 13.32 5.87 -7.35
C PRO A 184 14.10 4.59 -7.06
N VAL A 185 14.06 3.66 -8.00
CA VAL A 185 14.91 2.46 -8.02
C VAL A 185 16.39 2.86 -7.81
N ASP A 186 17.14 2.02 -7.11
CA ASP A 186 18.56 2.20 -6.75
C ASP A 186 18.86 3.38 -5.80
N THR A 187 17.84 4.08 -5.27
CA THR A 187 18.01 5.14 -4.26
C THR A 187 17.48 4.72 -2.89
N GLU A 188 17.87 5.44 -1.83
CA GLU A 188 17.49 5.10 -0.46
C GLU A 188 17.12 6.34 0.36
N ILE A 189 15.99 6.26 1.07
CA ILE A 189 15.62 7.19 2.13
C ILE A 189 15.83 6.51 3.49
N VAL A 190 16.57 7.17 4.39
CA VAL A 190 16.91 6.62 5.71
C VAL A 190 16.43 7.54 6.82
N PHE A 191 15.67 7.01 7.76
CA PHE A 191 15.34 7.68 9.02
C PHE A 191 16.20 7.07 10.13
N LYS A 192 17.05 7.89 10.75
CA LYS A 192 17.95 7.47 11.83
C LYS A 192 17.20 7.32 13.16
N PRO A 193 17.70 6.52 14.12
CA PRO A 193 17.11 6.42 15.46
C PRO A 193 16.80 7.78 16.08
N GLY A 194 15.60 7.90 16.66
CA GLY A 194 15.08 9.14 17.23
C GLY A 194 14.59 10.18 16.22
N ALA A 195 14.61 9.92 14.91
CA ALA A 195 14.01 10.81 13.92
C ALA A 195 12.52 11.04 14.18
N HIS A 196 12.07 12.28 14.00
CA HIS A 196 10.67 12.67 14.14
C HIS A 196 10.24 13.52 12.93
N PRO A 197 10.07 12.92 11.73
CA PRO A 197 9.55 13.65 10.60
C PRO A 197 8.10 14.08 10.84
N GLN A 198 7.84 15.38 10.71
CA GLN A 198 6.51 15.97 10.75
C GLN A 198 5.92 16.01 9.34
N LEU A 199 4.79 15.34 9.14
CA LEU A 199 4.22 15.08 7.81
C LEU A 199 3.05 16.02 7.54
N LYS A 200 3.13 16.84 6.49
CA LYS A 200 2.02 17.72 6.07
C LYS A 200 0.81 16.91 5.61
N SER A 201 -0.35 17.57 5.53
CA SER A 201 -1.60 16.90 5.15
C SER A 201 -1.61 16.39 3.70
N ASP A 202 -0.76 16.94 2.85
CA ASP A 202 -0.54 16.56 1.44
C ASP A 202 0.64 15.59 1.26
N PHE A 203 1.29 15.17 2.35
CA PHE A 203 2.45 14.30 2.29
C PHE A 203 2.09 12.91 1.73
N GLU A 204 2.74 12.56 0.63
CA GLU A 204 2.74 11.24 0.02
C GLU A 204 4.18 10.77 -0.17
N LEU A 205 4.48 9.51 0.14
CA LEU A 205 5.78 8.90 -0.13
C LEU A 205 5.61 7.67 -1.00
N THR A 206 6.20 7.67 -2.19
CA THR A 206 6.22 6.52 -3.11
C THR A 206 7.62 5.94 -3.17
N VAL A 207 7.77 4.64 -2.88
CA VAL A 207 9.06 3.97 -2.76
C VAL A 207 9.20 2.85 -3.80
N ASP A 208 9.94 3.13 -4.87
CA ASP A 208 10.43 2.14 -5.85
C ASP A 208 11.83 1.62 -5.48
N GLY A 209 12.61 2.40 -4.74
CA GLY A 209 13.92 2.05 -4.19
C GLY A 209 13.82 1.42 -2.80
N THR A 210 14.52 2.01 -1.83
CA THR A 210 14.58 1.50 -0.45
C THR A 210 14.21 2.55 0.59
N LEU A 211 13.39 2.17 1.57
CA LEU A 211 13.12 2.94 2.79
C LEU A 211 13.65 2.20 4.01
N THR A 212 14.53 2.86 4.76
CA THR A 212 15.13 2.30 5.98
C THR A 212 14.80 3.17 7.18
N ALA A 213 13.91 2.67 8.06
CA ALA A 213 13.55 3.31 9.32
C ALA A 213 13.81 2.35 10.48
N LEU A 214 15.08 2.27 10.89
CA LEU A 214 15.53 1.33 11.93
C LEU A 214 15.82 2.09 13.22
N GLY A 215 14.79 2.27 14.05
CA GLY A 215 14.90 2.87 15.38
C GLY A 215 15.41 1.90 16.45
N GLU A 216 15.50 2.39 17.68
CA GLU A 216 15.85 1.61 18.86
C GLU A 216 14.73 1.73 19.90
N ALA A 217 14.65 0.78 20.85
CA ALA A 217 13.59 0.78 21.87
C ALA A 217 13.51 2.11 22.67
N GLU A 218 14.67 2.69 22.99
CA GLU A 218 14.80 3.98 23.69
C GLU A 218 14.80 5.19 22.74
N ASN A 219 15.13 4.98 21.46
CA ASN A 219 15.23 6.02 20.43
C ASN A 219 14.34 5.67 19.23
N LYS A 220 13.02 5.62 19.48
CA LYS A 220 12.03 5.30 18.46
C LYS A 220 11.96 6.38 17.38
N ILE A 221 11.74 5.97 16.14
CA ILE A 221 11.42 6.90 15.05
C ILE A 221 9.93 7.20 15.12
N SER A 222 9.50 8.45 14.97
CA SER A 222 8.08 8.82 15.07
C SER A 222 7.62 9.60 13.84
N PHE A 223 6.74 8.99 13.05
CA PHE A 223 6.06 9.63 11.93
C PHE A 223 4.73 10.19 12.43
N ASP A 224 4.56 11.50 12.41
CA ASP A 224 3.33 12.15 12.88
C ASP A 224 2.98 13.37 12.02
N LYS A 225 1.72 13.77 12.07
CA LYS A 225 1.22 14.93 11.34
C LYS A 225 1.86 16.23 11.81
N TYR A 226 2.14 17.11 10.86
CA TYR A 226 2.65 18.47 11.09
C TYR A 226 1.56 19.43 11.59
N SER A 227 0.30 19.17 11.22
CA SER A 227 -0.86 20.03 11.53
C SER A 227 -2.01 19.21 12.12
N SER A 228 -3.20 19.79 12.29
CA SER A 228 -4.36 19.07 12.82
C SER A 228 -4.89 17.96 11.91
N THR A 229 -4.55 17.99 10.62
CA THR A 229 -5.06 17.08 9.59
C THR A 229 -4.11 15.91 9.37
N ASN A 230 -4.67 14.72 9.14
CA ASN A 230 -3.91 13.50 8.83
C ASN A 230 -3.12 13.65 7.53
N TRP A 231 -1.96 12.99 7.44
CA TRP A 231 -1.15 12.88 6.23
C TRP A 231 -1.63 11.71 5.35
N GLN A 232 -1.28 11.71 4.06
CA GLN A 232 -1.93 10.81 3.10
C GLN A 232 -1.41 9.38 3.17
N LYS A 233 -0.18 9.09 2.70
CA LYS A 233 0.31 7.71 2.58
C LYS A 233 1.82 7.53 2.50
N ILE A 234 2.26 6.33 2.87
CA ILE A 234 3.55 5.74 2.46
C ILE A 234 3.21 4.50 1.62
N GLU A 235 3.57 4.51 0.35
CA GLU A 235 3.35 3.44 -0.62
C GLU A 235 4.69 2.81 -1.02
N ILE A 236 4.82 1.50 -0.80
CA ILE A 236 5.93 0.69 -1.28
C ILE A 236 5.49 0.05 -2.59
N ALA A 237 6.09 0.47 -3.70
CA ALA A 237 5.76 -0.01 -5.04
C ALA A 237 6.24 -1.47 -5.24
N ASN A 238 5.82 -2.13 -6.33
CA ASN A 238 6.06 -3.57 -6.59
C ASN A 238 7.56 -3.97 -6.52
N GLY A 239 8.49 -3.08 -6.90
CA GLY A 239 9.94 -3.28 -6.77
C GLY A 239 10.58 -2.71 -5.49
N GLY A 240 9.81 -1.97 -4.71
CA GLY A 240 10.28 -1.25 -3.54
C GLY A 240 10.50 -2.15 -2.32
N ASN A 241 11.38 -1.70 -1.44
CA ASN A 241 11.69 -2.37 -0.17
C ASN A 241 11.57 -1.39 0.98
N ALA A 242 10.95 -1.80 2.08
CA ALA A 242 10.91 -1.01 3.30
C ALA A 242 11.18 -1.83 4.56
N SER A 243 11.93 -1.24 5.47
CA SER A 243 12.21 -1.83 6.80
C SER A 243 11.89 -0.82 7.89
N PHE A 244 10.93 -1.17 8.74
CA PHE A 244 10.52 -0.41 9.91
C PHE A 244 10.86 -1.21 11.16
N LYS A 245 11.65 -0.63 12.05
CA LYS A 245 11.92 -1.20 13.37
C LYS A 245 11.80 -0.13 14.44
N HIS A 246 11.11 -0.44 15.54
CA HIS A 246 10.88 0.51 16.64
C HIS A 246 10.36 1.89 16.16
N CYS A 247 9.43 1.86 15.21
CA CYS A 247 8.78 3.05 14.68
C CYS A 247 7.42 3.26 15.32
N ASN A 248 7.08 4.50 15.60
CA ASN A 248 5.73 4.94 15.91
C ASN A 248 5.15 5.64 14.68
N ILE A 249 3.97 5.24 14.23
CA ILE A 249 3.34 5.74 13.00
C ILE A 249 1.91 6.19 13.37
N TYR A 250 1.70 7.50 13.33
CA TYR A 250 0.50 8.15 13.85
C TYR A 250 -0.23 8.95 12.78
N ASN A 251 -1.56 9.04 12.88
CA ASN A 251 -2.38 10.00 12.14
C ASN A 251 -2.24 9.99 10.60
N GLY A 252 -1.96 8.83 9.99
CA GLY A 252 -1.98 8.64 8.53
C GLY A 252 -3.34 8.18 8.03
N LEU A 253 -3.71 8.56 6.80
CA LEU A 253 -4.90 8.01 6.13
C LEU A 253 -4.66 6.56 5.68
N TYR A 254 -3.53 6.35 5.02
CA TYR A 254 -2.99 5.04 4.62
C TYR A 254 -1.52 4.94 5.04
N PRO A 255 -1.27 4.73 6.34
CA PRO A 255 0.06 4.90 6.91
C PRO A 255 1.12 3.96 6.32
N LEU A 256 0.69 2.82 5.78
CA LEU A 256 1.56 1.90 5.04
C LEU A 256 0.73 1.10 4.02
N GLN A 257 1.03 1.30 2.74
CA GLN A 257 0.52 0.48 1.63
C GLN A 257 1.71 -0.25 0.99
N ASN A 258 1.61 -1.57 0.84
CA ASN A 258 2.71 -2.38 0.33
C ASN A 258 2.28 -3.25 -0.86
N LYS A 259 2.91 -2.99 -2.01
CA LYS A 259 2.95 -3.85 -3.20
C LYS A 259 4.31 -4.53 -3.38
N GLY A 260 5.36 -4.02 -2.72
CA GLY A 260 6.71 -4.59 -2.73
C GLY A 260 6.97 -5.47 -1.50
N TYR A 261 8.18 -5.36 -0.96
CA TYR A 261 8.59 -6.06 0.25
C TYR A 261 8.61 -5.12 1.46
N VAL A 262 8.00 -5.54 2.57
CA VAL A 262 8.08 -4.80 3.83
C VAL A 262 8.43 -5.68 5.02
N SER A 263 9.30 -5.18 5.89
CA SER A 263 9.53 -5.73 7.24
C SER A 263 9.14 -4.68 8.28
N VAL A 264 8.30 -5.07 9.23
CA VAL A 264 7.80 -4.23 10.32
C VAL A 264 7.99 -4.99 11.63
N ASP A 265 8.97 -4.58 12.43
CA ASP A 265 9.30 -5.21 13.70
C ASP A 265 9.16 -4.21 14.85
N SER A 266 8.44 -4.61 15.91
CA SER A 266 8.39 -3.86 17.17
C SER A 266 7.90 -2.40 17.01
N CYS A 267 6.97 -2.19 16.07
CA CYS A 267 6.42 -0.89 15.73
C CYS A 267 5.08 -0.62 16.43
N PHE A 268 4.60 0.62 16.38
CA PHE A 268 3.30 1.03 16.90
C PHE A 268 2.55 1.91 15.90
N PHE A 269 1.46 1.38 15.36
CA PHE A 269 0.51 2.11 14.52
C PHE A 269 -0.67 2.55 15.40
N TYR A 270 -0.93 3.85 15.48
CA TYR A 270 -1.95 4.39 16.39
C TYR A 270 -2.70 5.59 15.84
N GLU A 271 -4.02 5.61 16.02
CA GLU A 271 -4.93 6.70 15.56
C GLU A 271 -4.82 7.02 14.06
N ASN A 272 -4.56 5.99 13.25
CA ASN A 272 -4.60 6.09 11.79
C ASN A 272 -6.03 5.88 11.27
N THR A 273 -6.35 6.37 10.08
CA THR A 273 -7.67 6.10 9.45
C THR A 273 -7.76 4.66 8.93
N SER A 274 -6.62 4.09 8.54
CA SER A 274 -6.45 2.69 8.16
C SER A 274 -5.17 2.15 8.78
N GLY A 275 -5.06 0.82 8.92
CA GLY A 275 -3.83 0.17 9.37
C GLY A 275 -2.89 -0.13 8.20
N ILE A 276 -2.32 -1.33 8.18
CA ILE A 276 -1.38 -1.77 7.15
C ILE A 276 -2.15 -2.42 5.99
N LEU A 277 -2.00 -1.88 4.78
CA LEU A 277 -2.55 -2.46 3.55
C LEU A 277 -1.47 -3.23 2.80
N LEU A 278 -1.69 -4.52 2.58
CA LEU A 278 -0.86 -5.42 1.79
C LEU A 278 -1.62 -5.78 0.52
N ASP A 279 -1.25 -5.15 -0.59
CA ASP A 279 -1.95 -5.27 -1.88
C ASP A 279 -1.05 -5.95 -2.90
N THR A 280 -1.28 -7.23 -3.16
CA THR A 280 -0.38 -8.04 -4.02
C THR A 280 1.11 -7.89 -3.64
N PRO A 281 1.50 -7.89 -2.35
CA PRO A 281 2.87 -7.64 -1.95
C PRO A 281 3.81 -8.68 -2.56
N SER A 282 5.09 -8.37 -2.77
CA SER A 282 6.13 -9.36 -3.09
C SER A 282 6.68 -10.08 -1.85
N GLY A 283 6.41 -9.53 -0.66
CA GLY A 283 6.57 -10.18 0.64
C GLY A 283 6.25 -9.24 1.81
N TYR A 284 6.03 -9.79 3.00
CA TYR A 284 5.75 -9.02 4.21
C TYR A 284 6.11 -9.78 5.49
N GLN A 285 6.82 -9.13 6.40
CA GLN A 285 7.08 -9.65 7.74
C GLN A 285 6.57 -8.61 8.75
N ILE A 286 5.46 -8.88 9.40
CA ILE A 286 4.89 -7.98 10.42
C ILE A 286 4.93 -8.71 11.74
N GLU A 287 5.84 -8.28 12.61
CA GLU A 287 6.08 -8.94 13.88
C GLU A 287 6.23 -8.00 15.08
N ASN A 288 5.86 -8.50 16.25
CA ASN A 288 6.00 -7.80 17.53
C ASN A 288 5.34 -6.40 17.55
N THR A 289 4.40 -6.15 16.63
CA THR A 289 3.89 -4.82 16.32
C THR A 289 2.51 -4.61 16.94
N GLN A 290 2.28 -3.39 17.41
CA GLN A 290 0.99 -2.97 17.95
C GLN A 290 0.24 -2.15 16.91
N ILE A 291 -1.00 -2.53 16.60
CA ILE A 291 -1.87 -1.82 15.67
C ILE A 291 -3.18 -1.51 16.39
N ASP A 292 -3.35 -0.25 16.78
CA ASP A 292 -4.33 0.17 17.78
C ASP A 292 -5.12 1.38 17.26
N ARG A 293 -6.45 1.34 17.38
CA ARG A 293 -7.35 2.45 16.97
C ARG A 293 -7.13 2.92 15.53
N CYS A 294 -6.86 1.99 14.61
CA CYS A 294 -6.87 2.26 13.19
C CYS A 294 -8.30 2.07 12.66
N GLY A 295 -8.89 3.11 12.08
CA GLY A 295 -10.33 3.17 11.79
C GLY A 295 -10.86 1.94 11.04
N SER A 296 -10.41 1.71 9.80
CA SER A 296 -11.02 0.70 8.92
C SER A 296 -10.58 -0.75 9.20
N PHE A 297 -9.28 -0.97 9.37
CA PHE A 297 -8.71 -2.30 9.60
C PHE A 297 -7.35 -2.17 10.30
N GLY A 298 -6.92 -3.19 11.04
CA GLY A 298 -5.55 -3.29 11.53
C GLY A 298 -4.58 -3.74 10.43
N VAL A 299 -4.86 -4.88 9.79
CA VAL A 299 -4.14 -5.34 8.59
C VAL A 299 -5.14 -5.81 7.55
N LEU A 300 -4.98 -5.37 6.31
CA LEU A 300 -5.72 -5.90 5.15
C LEU A 300 -4.74 -6.55 4.18
N LEU A 301 -4.85 -7.86 3.97
CA LEU A 301 -4.16 -8.59 2.92
C LEU A 301 -5.14 -8.88 1.78
N ARG A 302 -4.82 -8.41 0.58
CA ARG A 302 -5.69 -8.63 -0.59
C ARG A 302 -4.95 -9.15 -1.82
N ASN A 303 -5.63 -9.99 -2.59
CA ASN A 303 -5.17 -10.56 -3.86
C ASN A 303 -3.80 -11.25 -3.77
N SER A 304 -3.50 -11.88 -2.62
CA SER A 304 -2.16 -12.39 -2.32
C SER A 304 -2.19 -13.83 -1.83
N HIS A 305 -1.49 -14.67 -2.58
CA HIS A 305 -1.28 -16.09 -2.29
C HIS A 305 0.23 -16.35 -2.15
N LEU A 306 0.95 -15.44 -1.51
CA LEU A 306 2.36 -15.63 -1.21
C LEU A 306 2.50 -16.25 0.17
N ILE A 307 3.07 -17.46 0.20
CA ILE A 307 3.52 -18.06 1.44
C ILE A 307 4.95 -18.54 1.24
N SER A 308 5.85 -17.77 1.83
CA SER A 308 7.27 -18.03 1.97
C SER A 308 7.66 -17.69 3.41
N ASP A 309 8.88 -18.03 3.79
CA ASP A 309 9.57 -17.52 4.98
C ASP A 309 9.58 -15.97 5.10
N LYS A 310 9.19 -15.28 4.02
CA LYS A 310 9.10 -13.82 3.93
C LYS A 310 7.68 -13.25 4.00
N SER A 311 6.65 -14.06 4.27
CA SER A 311 5.23 -13.63 4.26
C SER A 311 4.46 -14.13 5.48
N TYR A 312 4.46 -13.36 6.57
CA TYR A 312 3.74 -13.71 7.80
C TYR A 312 3.36 -12.51 8.69
N LEU A 313 2.31 -12.74 9.49
CA LEU A 313 1.97 -11.97 10.68
C LEU A 313 2.34 -12.81 11.92
N LYS A 314 3.07 -12.20 12.86
CA LYS A 314 3.51 -12.91 14.05
C LYS A 314 3.62 -12.07 15.32
N ASN A 315 3.04 -12.54 16.42
CA ASN A 315 3.21 -11.92 17.74
C ASN A 315 2.83 -10.43 17.80
N ASN A 316 1.82 -10.03 17.03
CA ASN A 316 1.28 -8.68 17.00
C ASN A 316 0.11 -8.52 17.99
N LEU A 317 -0.13 -7.29 18.40
CA LEU A 317 -1.30 -6.91 19.19
C LEU A 317 -2.17 -5.97 18.33
N ILE A 318 -3.33 -6.45 17.91
CA ILE A 318 -4.23 -5.74 16.98
C ILE A 318 -5.57 -5.51 17.65
N ARG A 319 -5.89 -4.25 17.96
CA ARG A 319 -7.06 -3.92 18.78
C ARG A 319 -7.74 -2.60 18.46
N TYR A 320 -9.01 -2.50 18.81
CA TYR A 320 -9.82 -1.27 18.65
C TYR A 320 -9.89 -0.75 17.20
N ASN A 321 -9.75 -1.63 16.22
CA ASN A 321 -9.97 -1.33 14.81
C ASN A 321 -11.37 -1.80 14.40
N THR A 322 -11.93 -1.37 13.25
CA THR A 322 -13.18 -1.98 12.78
C THR A 322 -12.97 -3.47 12.48
N TYR A 323 -11.97 -3.84 11.67
CA TYR A 323 -11.54 -5.23 11.51
C TYR A 323 -10.13 -5.40 12.06
N GLY A 324 -9.84 -6.50 12.78
CA GLY A 324 -8.47 -6.79 13.22
C GLY A 324 -7.57 -7.11 12.03
N ILE A 325 -7.73 -8.31 11.46
CA ILE A 325 -7.08 -8.74 10.22
C ILE A 325 -8.14 -9.07 9.18
N TRP A 326 -7.98 -8.56 7.96
CA TRP A 326 -8.89 -8.80 6.86
C TRP A 326 -8.16 -9.44 5.68
N PHE A 327 -8.65 -10.60 5.24
CA PHE A 327 -8.24 -11.29 4.02
C PHE A 327 -9.29 -11.15 2.92
N TYR A 328 -8.88 -10.65 1.76
CA TYR A 328 -9.70 -10.60 0.55
C TYR A 328 -8.97 -11.30 -0.60
N ASN A 329 -9.50 -12.43 -1.10
CA ASN A 329 -8.83 -13.24 -2.11
C ASN A 329 -7.34 -13.48 -1.74
N ALA A 330 -7.12 -13.97 -0.52
CA ALA A 330 -5.78 -14.10 0.03
C ALA A 330 -5.63 -15.26 1.01
N SER A 331 -4.44 -15.84 1.03
CA SER A 331 -4.06 -16.95 1.90
C SER A 331 -2.73 -16.61 2.56
N GLY A 332 -2.79 -15.95 3.73
CA GLY A 332 -1.62 -15.58 4.54
C GLY A 332 -1.45 -16.45 5.79
N ASN A 333 -0.33 -16.25 6.50
CA ASN A 333 -0.02 -16.92 7.76
C ASN A 333 -0.13 -15.95 8.94
N VAL A 334 -0.90 -16.35 9.95
CA VAL A 334 -1.12 -15.60 11.21
C VAL A 334 -0.69 -16.50 12.36
N SER A 335 0.20 -16.00 13.22
CA SER A 335 0.79 -16.84 14.26
C SER A 335 1.07 -16.10 15.57
N ALA A 336 0.60 -16.64 16.70
CA ALA A 336 0.81 -16.04 18.03
C ALA A 336 0.32 -14.59 18.15
N ASP A 337 -0.55 -14.12 17.25
CA ASP A 337 -1.11 -12.79 17.30
C ASP A 337 -2.20 -12.69 18.38
N THR A 338 -2.43 -11.49 18.90
CA THR A 338 -3.51 -11.19 19.83
C THR A 338 -4.42 -10.14 19.21
N LEU A 339 -5.65 -10.56 18.91
CA LEU A 339 -6.70 -9.72 18.36
C LEU A 339 -7.77 -9.51 19.43
N TYR A 340 -7.99 -8.25 19.80
CA TYR A 340 -8.88 -7.93 20.92
C TYR A 340 -9.68 -6.66 20.65
N ALA A 341 -10.97 -6.63 21.02
CA ALA A 341 -11.78 -5.41 20.98
C ALA A 341 -11.83 -4.70 19.62
N ASN A 342 -11.80 -5.47 18.53
CA ASN A 342 -12.12 -4.93 17.20
C ASN A 342 -13.64 -4.84 17.03
N GLU A 343 -14.15 -3.85 16.30
CA GLU A 343 -15.59 -3.51 16.32
C GLU A 343 -16.44 -4.53 15.57
N ALA A 344 -16.06 -4.92 14.35
CA ALA A 344 -16.87 -5.75 13.45
C ALA A 344 -16.41 -7.22 13.41
N ALA A 345 -15.09 -7.48 13.38
CA ALA A 345 -14.55 -8.83 13.55
C ALA A 345 -13.09 -8.79 13.97
N GLY A 346 -12.64 -9.83 14.67
CA GLY A 346 -11.21 -10.08 14.87
C GLY A 346 -10.55 -10.41 13.53
N ILE A 347 -11.02 -11.48 12.88
CA ILE A 347 -10.56 -11.90 11.55
C ILE A 347 -11.73 -11.87 10.56
N MET A 348 -11.56 -11.22 9.41
CA MET A 348 -12.52 -11.22 8.30
C MET A 348 -11.91 -11.93 7.10
N CYS A 349 -12.62 -12.88 6.49
CA CYS A 349 -12.17 -13.61 5.30
C CYS A 349 -13.24 -13.56 4.21
N ASN A 350 -12.88 -13.08 3.02
CA ASN A 350 -13.79 -13.02 1.87
C ASN A 350 -13.12 -13.53 0.60
N ARG A 351 -13.96 -13.91 -0.36
CA ARG A 351 -13.54 -14.27 -1.73
C ARG A 351 -12.51 -15.41 -1.73
N TYR A 352 -12.89 -16.58 -1.21
CA TYR A 352 -12.04 -17.78 -1.13
C TYR A 352 -10.73 -17.58 -0.35
N SER A 353 -10.75 -16.77 0.70
CA SER A 353 -9.57 -16.55 1.56
C SER A 353 -9.41 -17.66 2.59
N ASN A 354 -8.27 -18.37 2.55
CA ASN A 354 -8.00 -19.52 3.40
C ASN A 354 -6.69 -19.33 4.19
N PRO A 355 -6.60 -18.30 5.06
CA PRO A 355 -5.39 -18.06 5.85
C PRO A 355 -5.18 -19.18 6.87
N VAL A 356 -3.92 -19.41 7.22
CA VAL A 356 -3.54 -20.30 8.31
C VAL A 356 -3.47 -19.48 9.59
N VAL A 357 -4.32 -19.80 10.57
CA VAL A 357 -4.37 -19.10 11.86
C VAL A 357 -3.91 -20.04 12.95
N LYS A 358 -2.74 -19.78 13.52
CA LYS A 358 -2.09 -20.65 14.49
C LYS A 358 -1.83 -19.92 15.79
N GLN A 359 -2.23 -20.52 16.90
CA GLN A 359 -1.98 -20.01 18.25
C GLN A 359 -2.32 -18.55 18.48
N THR A 360 -3.29 -18.08 17.72
CA THR A 360 -3.73 -16.70 17.74
C THR A 360 -4.86 -16.61 18.73
N SER A 361 -4.81 -15.59 19.58
CA SER A 361 -5.92 -15.27 20.48
C SER A 361 -6.83 -14.27 19.77
N VAL A 362 -8.10 -14.64 19.62
CA VAL A 362 -9.14 -13.77 19.05
C VAL A 362 -10.26 -13.68 20.07
N SER A 363 -10.48 -12.49 20.63
CA SER A 363 -11.44 -12.32 21.71
C SER A 363 -12.07 -10.93 21.80
N SER A 364 -13.29 -10.89 22.32
CA SER A 364 -13.97 -9.67 22.82
C SER A 364 -14.14 -8.58 21.77
N THR A 365 -14.69 -8.90 20.60
CA THR A 365 -15.14 -7.87 19.63
C THR A 365 -16.18 -6.92 20.25
N MET A 366 -16.06 -5.62 19.97
CA MET A 366 -16.83 -4.58 20.67
C MET A 366 -18.29 -4.47 20.15
N ASN A 367 -19.24 -4.45 21.09
CA ASN A 367 -20.58 -3.86 20.98
C ASN A 367 -21.45 -4.18 19.73
N SER A 368 -21.98 -5.40 19.65
CA SER A 368 -23.40 -5.67 19.34
C SER A 368 -23.68 -7.18 19.47
N PRO A 369 -24.76 -7.65 20.15
CA PRO A 369 -24.88 -9.06 20.54
C PRO A 369 -25.09 -10.11 19.43
N ASN A 370 -25.05 -9.82 18.14
CA ASN A 370 -25.30 -10.85 17.11
C ASN A 370 -24.49 -10.73 15.79
N ASP A 371 -23.83 -9.60 15.53
CA ASP A 371 -23.23 -9.32 14.19
C ASP A 371 -21.70 -9.22 14.16
N ASN A 372 -21.06 -9.22 15.34
CA ASN A 372 -19.63 -8.95 15.48
C ASN A 372 -18.89 -10.19 15.99
N PRO A 373 -18.61 -11.19 15.14
CA PRO A 373 -17.97 -12.43 15.54
C PRO A 373 -16.46 -12.29 15.74
N GLU A 374 -15.84 -13.25 16.43
CA GLU A 374 -14.38 -13.31 16.51
C GLU A 374 -13.77 -13.56 15.12
N ILE A 375 -14.35 -14.49 14.35
CA ILE A 375 -14.00 -14.77 12.96
C ILE A 375 -15.26 -14.66 12.09
N LYS A 376 -15.22 -13.82 11.06
CA LYS A 376 -16.26 -13.70 10.04
C LYS A 376 -15.73 -14.20 8.70
N LEU A 377 -16.51 -15.03 8.01
CA LEU A 377 -16.16 -15.54 6.69
C LEU A 377 -17.34 -15.54 5.73
N SER A 378 -17.04 -15.40 4.44
CA SER A 378 -18.01 -15.46 3.35
C SER A 378 -17.37 -15.81 2.01
N ASP A 379 -18.22 -16.10 1.02
CA ASP A 379 -17.87 -16.36 -0.38
C ASP A 379 -16.81 -17.48 -0.50
N GLY A 380 -17.10 -18.62 0.13
CA GLY A 380 -16.24 -19.81 0.05
C GLY A 380 -14.91 -19.70 0.79
N SER A 381 -14.78 -18.76 1.71
CA SER A 381 -13.58 -18.60 2.56
C SER A 381 -13.63 -19.53 3.76
N TYR A 382 -12.57 -20.31 3.99
CA TYR A 382 -12.46 -21.23 5.13
C TYR A 382 -11.07 -21.10 5.75
N PRO A 383 -10.86 -20.19 6.73
CA PRO A 383 -9.57 -20.08 7.42
C PRO A 383 -9.22 -21.42 8.07
N ILE A 384 -7.94 -21.78 8.11
CA ILE A 384 -7.49 -23.05 8.67
C ILE A 384 -7.25 -22.85 10.17
N THR A 385 -8.21 -23.31 10.97
CA THR A 385 -8.15 -23.29 12.44
C THR A 385 -8.07 -24.69 13.05
N ASP A 386 -8.18 -25.75 12.26
CA ASP A 386 -8.09 -27.12 12.76
C ASP A 386 -6.68 -27.48 13.23
N ARG A 387 -6.55 -28.05 14.43
CA ARG A 387 -5.26 -28.52 14.97
C ARG A 387 -4.18 -27.42 15.00
N THR A 388 -4.62 -26.18 15.23
CA THR A 388 -3.75 -24.98 15.20
C THR A 388 -3.62 -24.28 16.56
N TYR A 389 -4.34 -24.77 17.59
CA TYR A 389 -4.18 -24.35 18.99
C TYR A 389 -4.47 -22.87 19.26
N ASN A 390 -5.49 -22.31 18.60
CA ASN A 390 -5.96 -20.95 18.83
C ASN A 390 -6.77 -20.81 20.11
N ASP A 391 -6.83 -19.58 20.62
CA ASP A 391 -7.74 -19.17 21.68
C ASP A 391 -8.85 -18.30 21.10
N ILE A 392 -9.94 -18.92 20.66
CA ILE A 392 -11.09 -18.27 20.02
C ILE A 392 -12.18 -18.13 21.08
N ILE A 393 -12.08 -17.07 21.88
CA ILE A 393 -12.92 -16.91 23.06
C ILE A 393 -14.19 -16.17 22.63
N PHE A 394 -15.34 -16.84 22.67
CA PHE A 394 -16.60 -16.21 22.27
C PHE A 394 -16.91 -15.00 23.17
N GLY A 395 -17.07 -13.83 22.54
CA GLY A 395 -17.58 -12.62 23.17
C GLY A 395 -19.11 -12.59 23.24
N ALA A 396 -19.70 -11.42 23.01
CA ALA A 396 -21.16 -11.25 23.01
C ALA A 396 -21.86 -11.76 21.73
N GLY A 397 -21.09 -12.07 20.67
CA GLY A 397 -21.58 -12.60 19.39
C GLY A 397 -21.14 -14.05 19.13
N TYR A 398 -20.91 -14.40 17.86
CA TYR A 398 -20.46 -15.74 17.45
C TYR A 398 -18.92 -15.89 17.52
N SER A 399 -18.43 -17.10 17.82
CA SER A 399 -17.01 -17.43 17.63
C SER A 399 -16.63 -17.40 16.16
N ILE A 400 -17.40 -18.11 15.33
CA ILE A 400 -17.21 -18.12 13.88
C ILE A 400 -18.56 -17.93 13.21
N TYR A 401 -18.65 -16.89 12.39
CA TYR A 401 -19.82 -16.58 11.58
C TYR A 401 -19.54 -16.90 10.12
N ASN A 402 -20.26 -17.88 9.59
CA ASN A 402 -20.24 -18.21 8.18
C ASN A 402 -21.44 -17.58 7.47
N ALA A 403 -21.19 -16.63 6.57
CA ALA A 403 -22.22 -15.95 5.80
C ALA A 403 -22.65 -16.74 4.54
N ASP A 404 -22.01 -17.86 4.22
CA ASP A 404 -22.38 -18.69 3.08
C ASP A 404 -23.75 -19.32 3.29
N THR A 405 -24.55 -19.37 2.23
CA THR A 405 -25.90 -19.96 2.25
C THR A 405 -25.88 -21.46 2.52
N ASN A 406 -24.85 -22.17 2.03
CA ASN A 406 -24.67 -23.61 2.18
C ASN A 406 -23.22 -23.91 2.62
N PRO A 407 -22.92 -23.79 3.92
CA PRO A 407 -21.56 -23.94 4.41
C PRO A 407 -21.10 -25.41 4.39
N VAL A 408 -19.85 -25.63 3.97
CA VAL A 408 -19.19 -26.95 3.97
C VAL A 408 -18.90 -27.38 5.41
N ALA A 409 -18.95 -28.69 5.69
CA ALA A 409 -18.54 -29.21 7.00
C ALA A 409 -17.12 -28.75 7.35
N TYR A 410 -16.93 -28.25 8.57
CA TYR A 410 -15.71 -27.54 8.95
C TYR A 410 -15.02 -28.20 10.15
N ASN A 411 -13.69 -28.14 10.17
CA ASN A 411 -12.88 -28.68 11.26
C ASN A 411 -12.20 -27.54 12.02
N SER A 412 -12.29 -27.56 13.35
CA SER A 412 -11.69 -26.54 14.24
C SER A 412 -11.27 -27.16 15.58
N ARG A 413 -10.59 -28.31 15.52
CA ARG A 413 -10.19 -29.08 16.70
C ARG A 413 -9.00 -28.43 17.39
N THR A 414 -8.82 -28.79 18.66
CA THR A 414 -7.72 -28.41 19.57
C THR A 414 -7.65 -26.93 19.95
N ASN A 415 -8.66 -26.14 19.61
CA ASN A 415 -8.75 -24.74 20.01
C ASN A 415 -9.36 -24.62 21.41
N TRP A 416 -8.99 -23.55 22.11
CA TRP A 416 -9.65 -23.13 23.34
C TRP A 416 -10.77 -22.15 23.01
N TRP A 417 -11.95 -22.39 23.56
CA TRP A 417 -13.15 -21.61 23.25
C TRP A 417 -13.61 -20.72 24.41
N GLY A 418 -12.84 -20.62 25.49
CA GLY A 418 -13.27 -19.98 26.74
C GLY A 418 -14.07 -20.90 27.69
N THR A 419 -14.54 -22.04 27.19
CA THR A 419 -15.25 -23.09 27.95
C THR A 419 -14.89 -24.47 27.42
N THR A 420 -15.22 -25.51 28.18
CA THR A 420 -15.21 -26.92 27.73
C THR A 420 -16.61 -27.48 27.51
N ASP A 421 -17.67 -26.69 27.74
CA ASP A 421 -19.04 -27.11 27.48
C ASP A 421 -19.29 -27.17 25.97
N ILE A 422 -19.48 -28.40 25.46
CA ILE A 422 -19.71 -28.67 24.04
C ILE A 422 -20.95 -27.92 23.51
N THR A 423 -21.99 -27.79 24.33
CA THR A 423 -23.24 -27.14 23.92
C THR A 423 -23.02 -25.65 23.69
N ASP A 424 -22.33 -24.98 24.60
CA ASP A 424 -22.01 -23.56 24.47
C ASP A 424 -21.14 -23.29 23.25
N ILE A 425 -20.12 -24.13 23.03
CA ILE A 425 -19.24 -24.02 21.87
C ILE A 425 -20.01 -24.26 20.57
N SER A 426 -20.83 -25.30 20.50
CA SER A 426 -21.65 -25.57 19.31
C SER A 426 -22.64 -24.45 19.01
N ASN A 427 -23.17 -23.79 20.03
CA ASN A 427 -24.09 -22.65 19.87
C ASN A 427 -23.38 -21.35 19.47
N SER A 428 -22.04 -21.27 19.58
CA SER A 428 -21.28 -20.09 19.20
C SER A 428 -20.93 -20.03 17.70
N PHE A 429 -21.39 -20.98 16.88
CA PHE A 429 -21.23 -20.97 15.43
C PHE A 429 -22.49 -20.52 14.70
N TYR A 430 -22.31 -19.74 13.63
CA TYR A 430 -23.39 -19.37 12.72
C TYR A 430 -23.13 -19.89 11.28
N PRO A 431 -24.17 -20.39 10.58
CA PRO A 431 -25.52 -20.64 11.09
C PRO A 431 -25.53 -21.80 12.09
N SER A 432 -26.53 -21.87 12.97
CA SER A 432 -26.63 -22.94 13.98
C SER A 432 -26.78 -24.35 13.39
N SER A 433 -27.11 -24.45 12.10
CA SER A 433 -27.16 -25.72 11.35
C SER A 433 -25.80 -26.15 10.79
N TRP A 434 -24.76 -25.31 10.92
CA TRP A 434 -23.45 -25.60 10.37
C TRP A 434 -22.75 -26.74 11.12
N SER A 435 -22.28 -27.74 10.37
CA SER A 435 -21.58 -28.89 10.93
C SER A 435 -20.11 -28.54 11.19
N VAL A 436 -19.76 -28.30 12.46
CA VAL A 436 -18.39 -28.00 12.89
C VAL A 436 -17.83 -29.07 13.84
N THR A 437 -16.72 -29.68 13.45
CA THR A 437 -15.99 -30.64 14.28
C THR A 437 -15.01 -29.92 15.21
N ILE A 438 -15.33 -29.88 16.50
CA ILE A 438 -14.51 -29.20 17.54
C ILE A 438 -13.69 -30.15 18.42
N SER A 439 -13.98 -31.46 18.41
CA SER A 439 -13.32 -32.43 19.28
C SER A 439 -12.03 -33.01 18.67
N PRO A 440 -10.92 -33.11 19.43
CA PRO A 440 -10.79 -32.78 20.85
C PRO A 440 -10.72 -31.27 21.11
N ILE A 441 -11.34 -30.80 22.19
CA ILE A 441 -11.30 -29.39 22.64
C ILE A 441 -10.09 -29.18 23.57
N ALA A 442 -9.44 -28.02 23.52
CA ALA A 442 -8.39 -27.69 24.49
C ALA A 442 -8.98 -27.56 25.91
N SER A 443 -8.25 -27.99 26.94
CA SER A 443 -8.74 -27.95 28.33
C SER A 443 -8.46 -26.62 29.05
N ALA A 444 -7.65 -25.76 28.47
CA ALA A 444 -7.23 -24.46 29.00
C ALA A 444 -6.77 -23.56 27.83
N PRO A 445 -6.63 -22.23 28.05
CA PRO A 445 -6.00 -21.33 27.08
C PRO A 445 -4.63 -21.85 26.61
N ASN A 446 -4.38 -21.76 25.31
CA ASN A 446 -3.14 -22.20 24.68
C ASN A 446 -2.04 -21.16 24.94
N VAL A 447 -1.03 -21.54 25.73
CA VAL A 447 0.12 -20.68 26.04
C VAL A 447 1.37 -21.13 25.26
N GLY A 448 1.87 -20.27 24.38
CA GLY A 448 3.16 -20.43 23.68
C GLY A 448 3.18 -21.39 22.48
N TYR A 449 4.21 -21.27 21.61
CA TYR A 449 4.36 -22.05 20.37
C TYR A 449 4.99 -23.41 20.54
N THR A 450 4.19 -24.46 20.37
CA THR A 450 4.65 -25.84 20.23
C THR A 450 4.20 -26.39 18.88
N PRO A 451 5.10 -26.53 17.90
CA PRO A 451 4.77 -27.18 16.65
C PRO A 451 4.40 -28.63 16.95
N ARG A 452 3.22 -29.06 16.50
CA ARG A 452 2.84 -30.48 16.54
C ARG A 452 2.80 -31.02 15.12
N SER A 453 3.23 -32.26 14.98
CA SER A 453 3.09 -33.01 13.74
C SER A 453 1.61 -33.30 13.51
N ASN A 454 0.99 -32.56 12.60
CA ASN A 454 -0.30 -32.93 12.05
C ASN A 454 -0.06 -33.99 10.96
N THR A 455 -0.88 -35.04 10.94
CA THR A 455 -0.75 -36.13 9.97
C THR A 455 -1.89 -36.08 8.96
N GLY A 456 -1.60 -36.38 7.70
CA GLY A 456 -2.56 -36.36 6.59
C GLY A 456 -1.99 -35.63 5.39
N LEU A 457 -2.51 -35.90 4.19
CA LEU A 457 -1.97 -35.39 2.93
C LEU A 457 -1.91 -33.86 2.89
N PHE A 458 -2.99 -33.19 3.31
CA PHE A 458 -3.01 -31.74 3.40
C PHE A 458 -1.94 -31.19 4.34
N TRP A 459 -1.78 -31.80 5.53
CA TRP A 459 -0.82 -31.35 6.54
C TRP A 459 0.62 -31.59 6.12
N GLU A 460 0.91 -32.71 5.47
CA GLU A 460 2.21 -32.98 4.83
C GLU A 460 2.52 -31.93 3.75
N GLY A 461 1.51 -31.55 2.95
CA GLY A 461 1.64 -30.49 1.96
C GLY A 461 1.91 -29.12 2.59
N LEU A 462 1.19 -28.78 3.66
CA LEU A 462 1.36 -27.53 4.39
C LEU A 462 2.73 -27.43 5.07
N GLU A 463 3.20 -28.53 5.68
CA GLU A 463 4.54 -28.60 6.26
C GLU A 463 5.62 -28.41 5.19
N ALA A 464 5.49 -29.08 4.04
CA ALA A 464 6.41 -28.89 2.92
C ALA A 464 6.39 -27.44 2.40
N GLU A 465 5.21 -26.83 2.30
CA GLU A 465 5.06 -25.43 1.90
C GLU A 465 5.76 -24.48 2.88
N GLU A 466 5.57 -24.67 4.19
CA GLU A 466 6.21 -23.87 5.24
C GLU A 466 7.74 -24.04 5.27
N MET A 467 8.25 -25.19 4.84
CA MET A 467 9.68 -25.45 4.65
C MET A 467 10.23 -24.92 3.31
N GLY A 468 9.37 -24.40 2.43
CA GLY A 468 9.74 -23.93 1.08
C GLY A 468 9.90 -25.05 0.05
N ASP A 469 9.55 -26.30 0.36
CA ASP A 469 9.50 -27.41 -0.61
C ASP A 469 8.17 -27.41 -1.38
N LEU A 470 8.06 -26.45 -2.30
CA LEU A 470 6.84 -26.24 -3.09
C LEU A 470 6.53 -27.43 -4.02
N VAL A 471 7.52 -28.24 -4.38
CA VAL A 471 7.32 -29.42 -5.25
C VAL A 471 6.58 -30.50 -4.47
N THR A 472 7.05 -30.83 -3.27
CA THR A 472 6.38 -31.79 -2.39
C THR A 472 5.02 -31.26 -1.96
N ALA A 473 4.92 -29.98 -1.61
CA ALA A 473 3.65 -29.34 -1.22
C ALA A 473 2.59 -29.50 -2.32
N LYS A 474 2.93 -29.13 -3.56
CA LYS A 474 2.04 -29.23 -4.72
C LYS A 474 1.60 -30.67 -4.97
N ALA A 475 2.51 -31.64 -4.91
CA ALA A 475 2.19 -33.05 -5.08
C ALA A 475 1.20 -33.55 -4.02
N LYS A 476 1.39 -33.16 -2.77
CA LYS A 476 0.53 -33.53 -1.64
C LYS A 476 -0.85 -32.89 -1.71
N TYR A 477 -0.93 -31.64 -2.16
CA TYR A 477 -2.22 -30.99 -2.39
C TYR A 477 -3.02 -31.66 -3.50
N TYR A 478 -2.40 -32.06 -4.62
CA TYR A 478 -3.10 -32.86 -5.65
C TYR A 478 -3.59 -34.21 -5.09
N GLU A 479 -2.73 -34.95 -4.39
CA GLU A 479 -3.11 -36.24 -3.77
C GLU A 479 -4.27 -36.08 -2.78
N CYS A 480 -4.28 -34.97 -2.02
CA CYS A 480 -5.36 -34.64 -1.09
C CYS A 480 -6.69 -34.43 -1.81
N ILE A 481 -6.69 -33.67 -2.91
CA ILE A 481 -7.89 -33.38 -3.71
C ILE A 481 -8.43 -34.67 -4.35
N ASP A 482 -7.55 -35.52 -4.88
CA ASP A 482 -7.93 -36.78 -5.53
C ASP A 482 -8.50 -37.82 -4.56
N THR A 483 -8.17 -37.72 -3.26
CA THR A 483 -8.62 -38.67 -2.24
C THR A 483 -10.10 -38.45 -1.89
N ASP A 484 -10.49 -37.21 -1.58
CA ASP A 484 -11.89 -36.85 -1.31
C ASP A 484 -12.13 -35.37 -1.64
N ALA A 485 -12.62 -35.12 -2.85
CA ALA A 485 -12.93 -33.79 -3.35
C ALA A 485 -14.04 -33.05 -2.57
N ASN A 486 -14.79 -33.74 -1.70
CA ASN A 486 -15.83 -33.11 -0.86
C ASN A 486 -15.33 -32.74 0.54
N ASP A 487 -14.11 -33.14 0.91
CA ASP A 487 -13.53 -32.79 2.21
C ASP A 487 -13.05 -31.33 2.22
N ILE A 488 -13.12 -30.69 3.38
CA ILE A 488 -12.63 -29.32 3.57
C ILE A 488 -11.12 -29.24 3.31
N GLU A 489 -10.38 -30.31 3.58
CA GLU A 489 -8.94 -30.39 3.29
C GLU A 489 -8.67 -30.30 1.77
N ALA A 490 -9.55 -30.82 0.91
CA ALA A 490 -9.44 -30.66 -0.54
C ALA A 490 -9.71 -29.21 -0.98
N LEU A 491 -10.67 -28.52 -0.34
CA LEU A 491 -10.92 -27.09 -0.57
C LEU A 491 -9.69 -26.25 -0.17
N TRP A 492 -9.10 -26.53 0.98
CA TRP A 492 -7.86 -25.87 1.39
C TRP A 492 -6.73 -26.18 0.42
N ALA A 493 -6.48 -27.46 0.11
CA ALA A 493 -5.44 -27.90 -0.81
C ALA A 493 -5.55 -27.21 -2.18
N ALA A 494 -6.77 -27.17 -2.75
CA ALA A 494 -7.01 -26.51 -4.03
C ALA A 494 -6.62 -25.03 -3.97
N ASN A 495 -7.07 -24.28 -2.97
CA ASN A 495 -6.65 -22.88 -2.83
C ASN A 495 -5.12 -22.73 -2.65
N ARG A 496 -4.49 -23.60 -1.86
CA ARG A 496 -3.05 -23.54 -1.57
C ARG A 496 -2.16 -23.92 -2.74
N LEU A 497 -2.68 -24.58 -3.78
CA LEU A 497 -1.94 -24.75 -5.04
C LEU A 497 -1.51 -23.40 -5.67
N LEU A 498 -2.25 -22.31 -5.40
CA LEU A 498 -1.85 -20.96 -5.80
C LEU A 498 -0.54 -20.53 -5.11
N ASN A 499 -0.37 -20.88 -3.84
CA ASN A 499 0.85 -20.57 -3.09
C ASN A 499 2.08 -21.29 -3.63
N CYS A 500 1.88 -22.46 -4.23
CA CYS A 500 2.95 -23.23 -4.86
C CYS A 500 3.23 -22.79 -6.32
N SER A 501 2.54 -21.78 -6.84
CA SER A 501 2.63 -21.35 -8.25
C SER A 501 3.40 -20.04 -8.38
N THR A 502 4.57 -20.08 -9.01
CA THR A 502 5.51 -18.93 -9.02
C THR A 502 5.80 -18.40 -10.42
N SER A 503 5.37 -19.10 -11.48
CA SER A 503 5.60 -18.70 -12.87
C SER A 503 4.32 -18.71 -13.71
N ASN A 504 4.32 -17.98 -14.83
CA ASN A 504 3.20 -17.98 -15.78
C ASN A 504 2.86 -19.39 -16.28
N SER A 505 3.86 -20.28 -16.39
CA SER A 505 3.65 -21.68 -16.76
C SER A 505 2.93 -22.46 -15.66
N ASP A 506 3.29 -22.25 -14.39
CA ASP A 506 2.61 -22.90 -13.27
C ASP A 506 1.14 -22.50 -13.22
N TYR A 507 0.86 -21.20 -13.34
CA TYR A 507 -0.50 -20.68 -13.35
C TYR A 507 -1.31 -21.19 -14.55
N SER A 508 -0.70 -21.35 -15.74
CA SER A 508 -1.41 -21.93 -16.89
C SER A 508 -1.77 -23.39 -16.67
N GLN A 509 -0.88 -24.20 -16.10
CA GLN A 509 -1.18 -25.61 -15.77
C GLN A 509 -2.24 -25.72 -14.68
N LEU A 510 -2.14 -24.85 -13.66
CA LEU A 510 -3.08 -24.81 -12.55
C LEU A 510 -4.48 -24.36 -13.00
N ARG A 511 -4.57 -23.43 -13.95
CA ARG A 511 -5.82 -23.07 -14.60
C ARG A 511 -6.49 -24.29 -15.24
N ASP A 512 -5.74 -25.04 -16.06
CA ASP A 512 -6.29 -26.20 -16.78
C ASP A 512 -6.79 -27.27 -15.79
N PHE A 513 -6.05 -27.48 -14.71
CA PHE A 513 -6.47 -28.33 -13.60
C PHE A 513 -7.78 -27.84 -12.96
N TYR A 514 -7.90 -26.55 -12.63
CA TYR A 514 -9.13 -26.03 -12.02
C TYR A 514 -10.35 -26.12 -12.94
N LEU A 515 -10.17 -25.94 -14.25
CA LEU A 515 -11.25 -26.12 -15.22
C LEU A 515 -11.75 -27.58 -15.23
N GLU A 516 -10.84 -28.55 -15.19
CA GLU A 516 -11.18 -29.98 -15.09
C GLU A 516 -11.82 -30.31 -13.73
N LEU A 517 -11.30 -29.75 -12.64
CA LEU A 517 -11.83 -29.96 -11.28
C LEU A 517 -13.25 -29.40 -11.14
N SER A 518 -13.51 -28.24 -11.73
CA SER A 518 -14.83 -27.62 -11.76
C SER A 518 -15.85 -28.47 -12.53
N GLN A 519 -15.45 -29.02 -13.69
CA GLN A 519 -16.31 -29.88 -14.52
C GLN A 519 -16.57 -31.27 -13.89
N SER A 520 -15.60 -31.84 -13.19
CA SER A 520 -15.73 -33.19 -12.62
C SER A 520 -16.54 -33.24 -11.32
N ASN A 521 -16.70 -32.10 -10.62
CA ASN A 521 -17.38 -32.00 -9.33
C ASN A 521 -18.58 -31.04 -9.37
N GLU A 522 -19.41 -31.14 -10.41
CA GLU A 522 -20.57 -30.25 -10.60
C GLU A 522 -21.44 -30.14 -9.33
N ASN A 523 -21.79 -28.89 -8.97
CA ASN A 523 -22.60 -28.54 -7.79
C ASN A 523 -21.92 -28.75 -6.43
N SER A 524 -20.58 -28.76 -6.37
CA SER A 524 -19.80 -28.72 -5.12
C SER A 524 -19.22 -27.32 -4.86
N LYS A 525 -18.94 -27.00 -3.60
CA LYS A 525 -18.24 -25.76 -3.24
C LYS A 525 -16.82 -25.69 -3.83
N LEU A 526 -16.18 -26.85 -3.96
CA LEU A 526 -14.90 -26.99 -4.64
C LEU A 526 -14.99 -26.60 -6.13
N SER A 527 -16.06 -26.99 -6.81
CA SER A 527 -16.28 -26.61 -8.22
C SER A 527 -16.53 -25.11 -8.40
N GLU A 528 -17.33 -24.49 -7.53
CA GLU A 528 -17.54 -23.03 -7.51
C GLU A 528 -16.22 -22.28 -7.33
N MET A 529 -15.44 -22.67 -6.31
CA MET A 529 -14.13 -22.08 -6.05
C MET A 529 -13.17 -22.28 -7.24
N SER A 530 -13.09 -23.50 -7.77
CA SER A 530 -12.18 -23.82 -8.89
C SER A 530 -12.48 -22.98 -10.13
N SER A 531 -13.76 -22.72 -10.42
CA SER A 531 -14.16 -21.83 -11.51
C SER A 531 -13.51 -20.45 -11.36
N ILE A 532 -13.68 -19.81 -10.20
CA ILE A 532 -13.09 -18.48 -9.94
C ILE A 532 -11.57 -18.51 -9.88
N LEU A 533 -10.97 -19.54 -9.26
CA LEU A 533 -9.52 -19.66 -9.19
C LEU A 533 -8.89 -19.86 -10.58
N SER A 534 -9.59 -20.48 -11.53
CA SER A 534 -9.13 -20.59 -12.91
C SER A 534 -9.01 -19.21 -13.60
N ILE A 535 -9.99 -18.32 -13.34
CA ILE A 535 -9.98 -16.94 -13.86
C ILE A 535 -8.84 -16.14 -13.22
N TYR A 536 -8.63 -16.32 -11.91
CA TYR A 536 -7.49 -15.75 -11.20
C TYR A 536 -6.15 -16.21 -11.80
N CYS A 537 -6.01 -17.49 -12.16
CA CYS A 537 -4.81 -17.98 -12.84
C CYS A 537 -4.59 -17.29 -14.21
N ASN A 538 -5.65 -17.06 -14.99
CA ASN A 538 -5.54 -16.26 -16.21
C ASN A 538 -5.01 -14.85 -15.93
N ARG A 539 -5.54 -14.19 -14.89
CA ARG A 539 -5.06 -12.87 -14.44
C ARG A 539 -3.57 -12.90 -14.07
N LYS A 540 -3.14 -13.86 -13.24
CA LYS A 540 -1.73 -13.99 -12.81
C LYS A 540 -0.77 -14.45 -13.89
N SER A 541 -1.24 -15.16 -14.92
CA SER A 541 -0.46 -15.44 -16.15
C SER A 541 -0.42 -14.26 -17.15
N SER A 542 -0.86 -13.06 -16.75
CA SER A 542 -0.99 -11.87 -17.60
C SER A 542 -1.96 -12.03 -18.80
N ASN A 543 -2.87 -12.99 -18.77
CA ASN A 543 -3.94 -13.18 -19.76
C ASN A 543 -5.17 -12.32 -19.41
N TYR A 544 -4.96 -11.02 -19.20
CA TYR A 544 -5.96 -10.09 -18.67
C TYR A 544 -7.25 -10.02 -19.49
N GLN A 545 -7.17 -10.09 -20.82
CA GLN A 545 -8.36 -10.09 -21.68
C GLN A 545 -9.26 -11.29 -21.41
N ASN A 546 -8.68 -12.48 -21.24
CA ASN A 546 -9.46 -13.68 -20.95
C ASN A 546 -10.06 -13.60 -19.55
N ALA A 547 -9.27 -13.16 -18.56
CA ALA A 547 -9.75 -12.99 -17.20
C ALA A 547 -10.95 -12.03 -17.12
N ILE A 548 -10.89 -10.86 -17.75
CA ILE A 548 -12.03 -9.92 -17.82
C ILE A 548 -13.24 -10.57 -18.48
N THR A 549 -13.04 -11.25 -19.62
CA THR A 549 -14.12 -11.90 -20.36
C THR A 549 -14.83 -12.94 -19.48
N GLU A 550 -14.07 -13.77 -18.76
CA GLU A 550 -14.61 -14.83 -17.90
C GLU A 550 -15.30 -14.26 -16.65
N TYR A 551 -14.75 -13.22 -16.00
CA TYR A 551 -15.45 -12.54 -14.90
C TYR A 551 -16.76 -11.90 -15.36
N GLU A 552 -16.80 -11.30 -16.54
CA GLU A 552 -18.04 -10.73 -17.08
C GLU A 552 -19.07 -11.81 -17.43
N LEU A 553 -18.64 -13.00 -17.84
CA LEU A 553 -19.53 -14.14 -18.02
C LEU A 553 -20.06 -14.65 -16.68
N HIS A 554 -19.22 -14.72 -15.64
CA HIS A 554 -19.65 -15.08 -14.27
C HIS A 554 -20.70 -14.12 -13.72
N LEU A 555 -20.62 -12.82 -14.06
CA LEU A 555 -21.64 -11.82 -13.69
C LEU A 555 -23.01 -12.05 -14.35
N GLU A 556 -23.07 -12.80 -15.46
CA GLU A 556 -24.33 -13.13 -16.14
C GLU A 556 -25.02 -14.38 -15.55
N ASP A 557 -24.31 -15.14 -14.71
CA ASP A 557 -24.86 -16.28 -13.97
C ASP A 557 -25.72 -15.84 -12.76
N ASP A 558 -26.51 -16.76 -12.21
CA ASP A 558 -27.34 -16.51 -11.01
C ASP A 558 -26.47 -16.52 -9.73
N ILE A 559 -25.76 -15.41 -9.50
CA ILE A 559 -24.84 -15.21 -8.37
C ILE A 559 -25.42 -14.32 -7.27
N THR A 560 -24.86 -14.43 -6.06
CA THR A 560 -25.28 -13.59 -4.92
C THR A 560 -24.84 -12.13 -5.09
N PHE A 561 -25.43 -11.23 -4.30
CA PHE A 561 -25.01 -9.82 -4.30
C PHE A 561 -23.54 -9.65 -3.93
N ILE A 562 -23.12 -10.28 -2.83
CA ILE A 562 -21.74 -10.22 -2.37
C ILE A 562 -20.78 -10.76 -3.43
N ASP A 563 -21.06 -11.95 -3.99
CA ASP A 563 -20.23 -12.55 -5.05
C ASP A 563 -20.12 -11.60 -6.27
N SER A 564 -21.21 -10.92 -6.59
CA SER A 564 -21.20 -9.99 -7.71
C SER A 564 -20.44 -8.68 -7.48
N VAL A 565 -20.40 -8.19 -6.24
CA VAL A 565 -19.55 -7.06 -5.85
C VAL A 565 -18.08 -7.48 -5.89
N PHE A 566 -17.75 -8.66 -5.36
CA PHE A 566 -16.40 -9.21 -5.40
C PHE A 566 -15.92 -9.49 -6.83
N THR A 567 -16.77 -10.04 -7.69
CA THR A 567 -16.44 -10.29 -9.10
C THR A 567 -16.15 -8.98 -9.85
N GLN A 568 -16.88 -7.90 -9.57
CA GLN A 568 -16.53 -6.59 -10.13
C GLN A 568 -15.24 -6.01 -9.56
N LEU A 569 -14.99 -6.20 -8.27
CA LEU A 569 -13.70 -5.84 -7.67
C LEU A 569 -12.57 -6.60 -8.37
N ASP A 570 -12.75 -7.88 -8.68
CA ASP A 570 -11.77 -8.68 -9.42
C ASP A 570 -11.53 -8.14 -10.84
N ILE A 571 -12.57 -7.65 -11.54
CA ILE A 571 -12.43 -6.94 -12.83
C ILE A 571 -11.60 -5.66 -12.65
N VAL A 572 -11.89 -4.85 -11.62
CA VAL A 572 -11.16 -3.62 -11.31
C VAL A 572 -9.68 -3.93 -11.05
N TYR A 573 -9.39 -4.92 -10.20
CA TYR A 573 -8.02 -5.34 -9.91
C TYR A 573 -7.32 -5.91 -11.15
N THR A 574 -8.03 -6.67 -11.99
CA THR A 574 -7.47 -7.16 -13.27
C THR A 574 -7.05 -6.01 -14.16
N TYR A 575 -7.85 -4.95 -14.24
CA TYR A 575 -7.49 -3.75 -15.01
C TYR A 575 -6.29 -3.02 -14.39
N MET A 576 -6.27 -2.83 -13.06
CA MET A 576 -5.15 -2.15 -12.38
C MET A 576 -3.83 -2.91 -12.54
N GLU A 577 -3.85 -4.24 -12.43
CA GLU A 577 -2.68 -5.08 -12.71
C GLU A 577 -2.26 -4.97 -14.18
N ALA A 578 -3.20 -5.00 -15.13
CA ALA A 578 -2.90 -4.81 -16.54
C ALA A 578 -2.31 -3.44 -16.87
N GLU A 579 -2.79 -2.37 -16.21
CA GLU A 579 -2.25 -1.01 -16.32
C GLU A 579 -0.80 -0.96 -15.83
N SER A 580 -0.54 -1.54 -14.65
CA SER A 580 0.81 -1.63 -14.09
C SER A 580 1.78 -2.40 -15.01
N ASP A 581 1.28 -3.38 -15.74
CA ASP A 581 2.02 -4.16 -16.73
C ASP A 581 2.17 -3.47 -18.11
N GLY A 582 1.52 -2.32 -18.32
CA GLY A 582 1.45 -1.63 -19.62
C GLY A 582 0.59 -2.37 -20.66
N ARG A 583 -0.30 -3.27 -20.22
CA ARG A 583 -1.15 -4.15 -21.04
C ARG A 583 -2.64 -3.81 -20.98
N SER A 584 -3.02 -2.74 -20.29
CA SER A 584 -4.39 -2.23 -20.26
C SER A 584 -4.88 -1.78 -21.64
N SER A 585 -3.97 -1.27 -22.49
CA SER A 585 -4.30 -0.79 -23.82
C SER A 585 -4.82 -1.94 -24.70
N GLY A 586 -6.09 -1.83 -25.11
CA GLY A 586 -6.74 -2.83 -25.97
C GLY A 586 -7.60 -3.87 -25.25
N LEU A 587 -7.71 -3.80 -23.91
CA LEU A 587 -8.71 -4.56 -23.18
C LEU A 587 -10.12 -4.22 -23.68
N ARG A 588 -10.92 -5.26 -23.91
CA ARG A 588 -12.30 -5.15 -24.40
C ARG A 588 -13.25 -5.76 -23.38
N PHE A 589 -14.24 -4.97 -23.00
CA PHE A 589 -15.31 -5.39 -22.12
C PHE A 589 -16.51 -5.84 -22.96
N LEU A 590 -17.08 -6.99 -22.62
CA LEU A 590 -18.35 -7.48 -23.18
C LEU A 590 -19.51 -6.57 -22.76
N ASN A 591 -19.49 -6.08 -21.52
CA ASN A 591 -20.48 -5.16 -20.99
C ASN A 591 -19.92 -3.73 -20.97
N PRO A 592 -20.46 -2.80 -21.76
CA PRO A 592 -20.02 -1.40 -21.75
C PRO A 592 -20.12 -0.74 -20.38
N SER A 593 -21.06 -1.12 -19.52
CA SER A 593 -21.15 -0.56 -18.16
C SER A 593 -19.98 -0.98 -17.27
N ASN A 594 -19.27 -2.05 -17.63
CA ASN A 594 -18.08 -2.49 -16.92
C ASN A 594 -16.79 -1.85 -17.44
N SER A 595 -16.82 -1.09 -18.53
CA SER A 595 -15.61 -0.59 -19.17
C SER A 595 -14.83 0.36 -18.27
N ILE A 596 -13.55 0.08 -18.11
CA ILE A 596 -12.60 0.93 -17.40
C ILE A 596 -11.60 1.46 -18.42
N GLU A 597 -11.47 2.78 -18.47
CA GLU A 597 -10.65 3.50 -19.46
C GLU A 597 -9.44 4.20 -18.83
N SER A 598 -9.39 4.32 -17.50
CA SER A 598 -8.25 4.89 -16.78
C SER A 598 -8.06 4.29 -15.38
N LEU A 599 -6.84 4.43 -14.85
CA LEU A 599 -6.52 4.07 -13.47
C LEU A 599 -7.38 4.82 -12.44
N GLU A 600 -7.64 6.12 -12.68
CA GLU A 600 -8.51 6.93 -11.82
C GLU A 600 -9.94 6.37 -11.77
N GLN A 601 -10.48 5.96 -12.93
CA GLN A 601 -11.80 5.34 -12.99
C GLN A 601 -11.82 4.00 -12.23
N ALA A 602 -10.75 3.20 -12.34
CA ALA A 602 -10.60 1.95 -11.60
C ALA A 602 -10.65 2.18 -10.09
N GLN A 603 -9.85 3.13 -9.58
CA GLN A 603 -9.78 3.49 -8.15
C GLN A 603 -11.11 4.03 -7.63
N ASN A 604 -11.79 4.90 -8.40
CA ASN A 604 -13.10 5.40 -8.04
C ASN A 604 -14.16 4.29 -7.95
N ARG A 605 -14.11 3.34 -8.88
CA ARG A 605 -15.01 2.18 -8.88
C ARG A 605 -14.73 1.25 -7.70
N GLU A 606 -13.46 1.01 -7.39
CA GLU A 606 -13.06 0.25 -6.21
C GLU A 606 -13.65 0.86 -4.93
N ALA A 607 -13.46 2.16 -4.73
CA ALA A 607 -13.97 2.89 -3.57
C ALA A 607 -15.51 2.82 -3.48
N MET A 608 -16.20 2.92 -4.62
CA MET A 608 -17.66 2.77 -4.69
C MET A 608 -18.13 1.37 -4.30
N LEU A 609 -17.47 0.31 -4.79
CA LEU A 609 -17.83 -1.08 -4.50
C LEU A 609 -17.62 -1.40 -3.01
N TRP A 610 -16.51 -0.95 -2.43
CA TRP A 610 -16.27 -1.08 -0.99
C TRP A 610 -17.27 -0.29 -0.14
N LYS A 611 -17.64 0.92 -0.58
CA LYS A 611 -18.69 1.69 0.08
C LYS A 611 -20.03 0.95 0.02
N LEU A 612 -20.39 0.42 -1.14
CA LEU A 612 -21.62 -0.34 -1.35
C LEU A 612 -21.70 -1.56 -0.43
N MET A 613 -20.60 -2.31 -0.31
CA MET A 613 -20.50 -3.47 0.58
C MET A 613 -20.71 -3.11 2.06
N ARG A 614 -20.25 -1.93 2.50
CA ARG A 614 -20.49 -1.44 3.87
C ARG A 614 -21.93 -0.99 4.09
N GLU A 615 -22.56 -0.39 3.08
CA GLU A 615 -23.92 0.15 3.17
C GLU A 615 -25.01 -0.91 3.02
N LYS A 616 -24.71 -2.03 2.36
CA LYS A 616 -25.65 -3.12 2.10
C LYS A 616 -25.22 -4.37 2.88
N THR A 617 -25.84 -4.61 4.04
CA THR A 617 -25.67 -5.84 4.83
C THR A 617 -26.59 -6.96 4.32
N ASP A 618 -26.19 -8.23 4.49
CA ASP A 618 -26.86 -9.47 4.07
C ASP A 618 -28.32 -9.67 4.54
N SER A 619 -28.86 -8.74 5.31
CA SER A 619 -30.15 -8.84 6.00
C SER A 619 -31.40 -8.66 5.12
N ASP A 620 -31.27 -8.37 3.83
CA ASP A 620 -32.44 -8.14 2.94
C ASP A 620 -32.83 -9.37 2.09
N GLY A 621 -32.12 -10.51 2.21
CA GLY A 621 -32.54 -11.77 1.58
C GLY A 621 -32.65 -11.72 0.06
N SER A 622 -31.99 -10.75 -0.55
CA SER A 622 -32.21 -10.32 -1.93
C SER A 622 -30.96 -10.59 -2.77
N VAL A 623 -31.11 -11.52 -3.70
CA VAL A 623 -30.11 -11.84 -4.73
C VAL A 623 -30.00 -10.65 -5.68
N TYR A 624 -29.05 -9.74 -5.44
CA TYR A 624 -28.83 -8.55 -6.26
C TYR A 624 -27.56 -8.70 -7.11
N SER A 625 -27.67 -9.03 -8.40
CA SER A 625 -26.56 -8.83 -9.34
C SER A 625 -26.26 -7.32 -9.51
N PRO A 626 -25.05 -6.86 -9.85
CA PRO A 626 -24.71 -5.45 -9.99
C PRO A 626 -25.30 -4.82 -11.25
N GLU A 627 -25.84 -5.66 -12.13
CA GLU A 627 -26.70 -5.24 -13.23
C GLU A 627 -28.02 -4.63 -12.74
N MET A 628 -28.34 -4.79 -11.44
CA MET A 628 -29.47 -4.18 -10.73
C MET A 628 -29.23 -2.71 -10.38
N PHE A 629 -28.19 -2.06 -10.92
CA PHE A 629 -27.96 -0.62 -10.74
C PHE A 629 -28.10 0.19 -12.04
N GLU A 630 -28.42 -0.47 -13.16
CA GLU A 630 -28.73 0.19 -14.44
C GLU A 630 -29.91 -0.46 -15.16
N TYR A 631 -30.55 0.26 -16.08
CA TYR A 631 -31.60 -0.30 -16.94
C TYR A 631 -30.97 -1.18 -18.04
N LYS A 632 -30.93 -2.50 -17.89
CA LYS A 632 -30.37 -3.43 -18.89
C LYS A 632 -31.46 -4.24 -19.58
N LEU A 633 -31.37 -4.39 -20.91
CA LEU A 633 -32.18 -5.32 -21.69
C LEU A 633 -31.27 -6.45 -22.20
N LYS A 634 -31.49 -7.69 -21.76
CA LYS A 634 -30.68 -8.87 -22.12
C LYS A 634 -31.05 -9.41 -23.50
N ALA A 635 -30.16 -10.23 -24.07
CA ALA A 635 -30.47 -10.98 -25.29
C ALA A 635 -31.60 -11.99 -25.02
N ASN A 636 -32.45 -12.24 -26.00
CA ASN A 636 -33.50 -13.22 -25.86
C ASN A 636 -32.93 -14.64 -26.00
N TYR A 637 -33.42 -15.60 -25.22
CA TYR A 637 -33.00 -17.00 -25.29
C TYR A 637 -34.22 -17.95 -25.28
N PRO A 638 -34.27 -18.96 -26.17
CA PRO A 638 -33.34 -19.21 -27.28
C PRO A 638 -33.39 -18.11 -28.36
N ASN A 639 -32.33 -18.00 -29.17
CA ASN A 639 -32.29 -17.17 -30.39
C ASN A 639 -31.33 -17.82 -31.41
N PRO A 640 -31.79 -18.33 -32.56
CA PRO A 640 -33.17 -18.27 -33.07
C PRO A 640 -34.14 -19.10 -32.22
N PHE A 641 -35.43 -18.76 -32.22
CA PHE A 641 -36.44 -19.43 -31.40
C PHE A 641 -37.61 -19.97 -32.21
N ASN A 642 -38.32 -20.98 -31.69
CA ASN A 642 -39.50 -21.57 -32.31
C ASN A 642 -40.47 -22.17 -31.26
N PRO A 643 -41.71 -21.66 -31.12
CA PRO A 643 -42.13 -20.28 -31.32
C PRO A 643 -41.93 -19.43 -30.05
N THR A 644 -41.26 -19.95 -29.01
CA THR A 644 -41.14 -19.29 -27.69
C THR A 644 -39.71 -18.85 -27.37
N THR A 645 -39.55 -17.65 -26.84
CA THR A 645 -38.29 -17.11 -26.32
C THR A 645 -38.53 -16.30 -25.05
N ASN A 646 -37.52 -16.25 -24.19
CA ASN A 646 -37.48 -15.44 -22.97
C ASN A 646 -36.77 -14.12 -23.27
N ILE A 647 -37.33 -13.01 -22.82
CA ILE A 647 -36.72 -11.68 -22.89
C ILE A 647 -36.54 -11.17 -21.47
N SER A 648 -35.28 -11.05 -21.04
CA SER A 648 -34.93 -10.62 -19.69
C SER A 648 -34.47 -9.16 -19.65
N PHE A 649 -34.75 -8.44 -18.56
CA PHE A 649 -34.28 -7.08 -18.30
C PHE A 649 -34.07 -6.82 -16.80
N SER A 650 -33.20 -5.87 -16.44
CA SER A 650 -32.92 -5.45 -15.06
C SER A 650 -33.38 -4.01 -14.80
N LEU A 651 -33.81 -3.73 -13.57
CA LEU A 651 -34.25 -2.41 -13.12
C LEU A 651 -33.49 -1.96 -11.87
N PRO A 652 -32.96 -0.72 -11.82
CA PRO A 652 -32.26 -0.15 -10.68
C PRO A 652 -33.16 0.35 -9.55
N ALA A 653 -34.43 0.58 -9.87
CA ALA A 653 -35.46 0.99 -8.94
C ALA A 653 -36.81 0.52 -9.50
N GLU A 654 -37.86 0.57 -8.67
CA GLU A 654 -39.22 0.43 -9.16
C GLU A 654 -39.50 1.45 -10.26
N ALA A 655 -40.05 0.98 -11.39
CA ALA A 655 -40.32 1.84 -12.54
C ALA A 655 -41.46 1.31 -13.42
N GLU A 656 -42.10 2.18 -14.20
CA GLU A 656 -43.12 1.79 -15.18
C GLU A 656 -42.46 1.23 -16.44
N ILE A 657 -42.70 -0.04 -16.74
CA ILE A 657 -42.07 -0.76 -17.84
C ILE A 657 -43.03 -1.01 -18.98
N LYS A 658 -42.57 -0.72 -20.20
CA LYS A 658 -43.25 -1.11 -21.43
C LYS A 658 -42.30 -1.85 -22.37
N LEU A 659 -42.56 -3.14 -22.56
CA LEU A 659 -41.81 -3.99 -23.49
C LEU A 659 -42.67 -4.28 -24.73
N ASN A 660 -42.23 -3.78 -25.89
CA ASN A 660 -42.96 -3.92 -27.16
C ASN A 660 -42.14 -4.71 -28.19
N ILE A 661 -42.81 -5.54 -28.98
CA ILE A 661 -42.27 -6.20 -30.18
C ILE A 661 -42.64 -5.40 -31.42
N TYR A 662 -41.69 -5.23 -32.33
CA TYR A 662 -41.83 -4.59 -33.63
C TYR A 662 -41.33 -5.48 -34.75
N ASN A 663 -41.94 -5.37 -35.93
CA ASN A 663 -41.44 -6.00 -37.15
C ASN A 663 -40.37 -5.11 -37.84
N ILE A 664 -39.76 -5.61 -38.92
CA ILE A 664 -38.75 -4.86 -39.70
C ILE A 664 -39.26 -3.54 -40.31
N LYS A 665 -40.57 -3.35 -40.45
CA LYS A 665 -41.18 -2.11 -40.94
C LYS A 665 -41.43 -1.10 -39.80
N GLY A 666 -41.00 -1.42 -38.58
CA GLY A 666 -41.25 -0.61 -37.39
C GLY A 666 -42.70 -0.65 -36.90
N GLN A 667 -43.54 -1.55 -37.43
CA GLN A 667 -44.92 -1.71 -36.97
C GLN A 667 -44.94 -2.52 -35.68
N LYS A 668 -45.68 -2.04 -34.68
CA LYS A 668 -45.85 -2.75 -33.40
C LYS A 668 -46.63 -4.05 -33.64
N VAL A 669 -46.06 -5.15 -33.19
CA VAL A 669 -46.60 -6.50 -33.31
C VAL A 669 -47.31 -6.91 -32.02
N LYS A 670 -46.66 -6.67 -30.87
CA LYS A 670 -47.19 -7.06 -29.57
C LYS A 670 -46.70 -6.16 -28.45
N THR A 671 -47.55 -5.92 -27.45
CA THR A 671 -47.12 -5.38 -26.15
C THR A 671 -46.99 -6.56 -25.19
N LEU A 672 -45.77 -6.87 -24.76
CA LEU A 672 -45.51 -8.01 -23.86
C LEU A 672 -45.81 -7.67 -22.41
N THR A 673 -45.46 -6.45 -22.00
CA THR A 673 -45.83 -5.92 -20.69
C THR A 673 -45.95 -4.39 -20.74
N ASN A 674 -46.80 -3.84 -19.89
CA ASN A 674 -47.05 -2.41 -19.69
C ASN A 674 -47.50 -2.20 -18.24
N SER A 675 -46.60 -2.42 -17.30
CA SER A 675 -46.88 -2.47 -15.86
C SER A 675 -45.71 -1.93 -15.06
N VAL A 676 -45.96 -1.57 -13.80
CA VAL A 676 -44.90 -1.26 -12.83
C VAL A 676 -44.24 -2.57 -12.40
N TYR A 677 -42.91 -2.58 -12.40
CA TYR A 677 -42.11 -3.70 -11.91
C TYR A 677 -41.21 -3.21 -10.76
N PRO A 678 -41.01 -4.01 -9.71
CA PRO A 678 -40.09 -3.66 -8.63
C PRO A 678 -38.64 -3.66 -9.13
N GLN A 679 -37.72 -3.07 -8.36
CA GLN A 679 -36.28 -3.23 -8.58
C GLN A 679 -35.96 -4.73 -8.68
N GLY A 680 -35.25 -5.15 -9.73
CA GLY A 680 -35.18 -6.58 -10.02
C GLY A 680 -34.74 -6.96 -11.42
N ASN A 681 -34.34 -8.24 -11.56
CA ASN A 681 -34.29 -8.93 -12.84
C ASN A 681 -35.68 -9.49 -13.15
N HIS A 682 -36.14 -9.27 -14.37
CA HIS A 682 -37.46 -9.66 -14.84
C HIS A 682 -37.33 -10.44 -16.14
N ASN A 683 -38.21 -11.43 -16.32
CA ASN A 683 -38.26 -12.23 -17.53
C ASN A 683 -39.69 -12.23 -18.10
N VAL A 684 -39.81 -11.96 -19.40
CA VAL A 684 -41.09 -11.93 -20.12
C VAL A 684 -41.03 -12.83 -21.34
N VAL A 685 -41.99 -13.73 -21.45
CA VAL A 685 -42.07 -14.73 -22.53
C VAL A 685 -42.76 -14.15 -23.76
N TRP A 686 -42.15 -14.33 -24.94
CA TRP A 686 -42.84 -14.13 -26.22
C TRP A 686 -43.02 -15.45 -26.96
N ASN A 687 -44.26 -15.73 -27.37
CA ASN A 687 -44.68 -16.97 -28.02
C ASN A 687 -44.92 -16.85 -29.54
N GLY A 688 -44.32 -15.85 -30.19
CA GLY A 688 -44.43 -15.66 -31.63
C GLY A 688 -45.85 -15.30 -32.12
N ARG A 689 -46.68 -14.68 -31.26
CA ARG A 689 -48.01 -14.18 -31.61
C ARG A 689 -48.08 -12.66 -31.52
N ASP A 690 -49.01 -12.05 -32.27
CA ASP A 690 -49.34 -10.62 -32.20
C ASP A 690 -50.34 -10.29 -31.07
N ASP A 691 -50.75 -9.02 -30.97
CA ASP A 691 -51.75 -8.54 -30.01
C ASP A 691 -53.16 -9.16 -30.23
N ASN A 692 -53.47 -9.70 -31.43
CA ASN A 692 -54.72 -10.40 -31.73
C ASN A 692 -54.64 -11.91 -31.45
N GLY A 693 -53.53 -12.39 -30.89
CA GLY A 693 -53.27 -13.81 -30.65
C GLY A 693 -52.96 -14.62 -31.90
N GLN A 694 -52.76 -13.97 -33.06
CA GLN A 694 -52.43 -14.66 -34.31
C GLN A 694 -50.92 -14.93 -34.41
N PRO A 695 -50.49 -16.09 -34.92
CA PRO A 695 -49.08 -16.40 -35.11
C PRO A 695 -48.45 -15.46 -36.15
N VAL A 696 -47.29 -14.91 -35.86
CA VAL A 696 -46.54 -14.11 -36.84
C VAL A 696 -45.64 -14.98 -37.71
N GLY A 697 -45.15 -14.45 -38.83
CA GLY A 697 -44.28 -15.18 -39.76
C GLY A 697 -42.84 -15.30 -39.26
N SER A 698 -42.08 -16.29 -39.75
CA SER A 698 -40.64 -16.38 -39.49
C SER A 698 -39.93 -15.10 -39.98
N GLY A 699 -38.94 -14.63 -39.25
CA GLY A 699 -38.24 -13.40 -39.61
C GLY A 699 -37.60 -12.68 -38.42
N VAL A 700 -37.00 -11.53 -38.72
CA VAL A 700 -36.35 -10.67 -37.73
C VAL A 700 -37.40 -9.78 -37.08
N TYR A 701 -37.36 -9.72 -35.75
CA TYR A 701 -38.18 -8.83 -34.93
C TYR A 701 -37.28 -8.02 -33.99
N PHE A 702 -37.81 -6.92 -33.49
CA PHE A 702 -37.14 -6.08 -32.52
C PHE A 702 -37.99 -5.98 -31.26
N TYR A 703 -37.36 -6.11 -30.09
CA TYR A 703 -38.00 -5.83 -28.81
C TYR A 703 -37.38 -4.58 -28.19
N ARG A 704 -38.23 -3.71 -27.67
CA ARG A 704 -37.84 -2.41 -27.11
C ARG A 704 -38.34 -2.29 -25.69
N LEU A 705 -37.42 -2.01 -24.78
CA LEU A 705 -37.69 -1.69 -23.38
C LEU A 705 -37.85 -0.17 -23.24
N GLN A 706 -38.99 0.25 -22.71
CA GLN A 706 -39.20 1.61 -22.25
C GLN A 706 -39.39 1.60 -20.74
N VAL A 707 -38.79 2.58 -20.08
CA VAL A 707 -38.87 2.79 -18.64
C VAL A 707 -39.27 4.23 -18.37
N ASP A 708 -40.35 4.44 -17.63
CA ASP A 708 -40.97 5.74 -17.33
C ASP A 708 -41.16 6.60 -18.59
N GLY A 709 -41.64 5.95 -19.66
CA GLY A 709 -41.89 6.56 -20.96
C GLY A 709 -40.65 6.80 -21.84
N LYS A 710 -39.43 6.61 -21.33
CA LYS A 710 -38.18 6.76 -22.10
C LYS A 710 -37.71 5.42 -22.66
N THR A 711 -37.24 5.41 -23.91
CA THR A 711 -36.65 4.19 -24.48
C THR A 711 -35.26 3.98 -23.91
N GLN A 712 -35.06 2.86 -23.22
CA GLN A 712 -33.75 2.50 -22.64
C GLN A 712 -32.93 1.67 -23.62
N ALA A 713 -33.53 0.63 -24.21
CA ALA A 713 -32.81 -0.27 -25.09
C ALA A 713 -33.72 -0.90 -26.16
N THR A 714 -33.14 -1.26 -27.31
CA THR A 714 -33.79 -2.05 -28.36
C THR A 714 -32.84 -3.15 -28.84
N ARG A 715 -33.33 -4.37 -28.94
CA ARG A 715 -32.56 -5.53 -29.43
C ARG A 715 -33.34 -6.31 -30.48
N LYS A 716 -32.65 -7.16 -31.24
CA LYS A 716 -33.23 -7.99 -32.31
C LYS A 716 -33.35 -9.45 -31.89
N CYS A 717 -34.35 -10.14 -32.40
CA CYS A 717 -34.55 -11.59 -32.26
C CYS A 717 -34.96 -12.21 -33.60
N LEU A 718 -34.66 -13.51 -33.78
CA LEU A 718 -34.98 -14.26 -34.99
C LEU A 718 -35.97 -15.39 -34.68
N LEU A 719 -37.19 -15.28 -35.20
CA LEU A 719 -38.20 -16.33 -35.14
C LEU A 719 -38.03 -17.30 -36.31
N LEU A 720 -37.87 -18.58 -36.02
CA LEU A 720 -37.95 -19.69 -36.96
C LEU A 720 -39.26 -20.45 -36.72
N LYS A 721 -39.87 -20.96 -37.79
CA LYS A 721 -41.00 -21.88 -37.71
C LYS A 721 -40.54 -23.27 -38.08
#